data_AF-A0A671PHC1-F1
#
_entry.id   AF-A0A671PHC1-F1
#
_cell.length_a   1.000
_cell.length_b   1.000
_cell.length_c   1.000
_cell.angle_alpha   90.00
_cell.angle_beta   90.00
_cell.angle_gamma   90.00
#
_symmetry.space_group_name_H-M   'P 1'
#
loop_
_entity.id
_entity.type
_entity.pdbx_description
1 polymer ?
#
loop_
_entity_poly.entity_id
_entity_poly.type
_entity_poly.pdbx_seq_one_letter_code
_entity_poly.pdbx_strand_id
1 'polypeptide(L)'
;ITWDLACQFNNTDHHTELNGTDRLIVRRGQAFTINLYLNSGSYQPGYSQLHITAETGPQPEEQYGTRAVFGLNDEIDDMCWSAAVSSPPGDTVCLSVCAAPDAPIGRYILTLDGRIQFDFILLFNPWCPRDVVYMDSEEKLAEYVLAQDGIIFRGDAEYPVPLAWYFGQFEEGILDACLRILDMNPKHRRNPGKDCSGRRNVIYVTRVLSAMINSNDRDYGVLEGCWKDTFDGGVSPMSWRGSVQILRTWSSTSCLPVRFGQCWVFAAVACSVSRALGIPCRVVTNYYSAHDTNSNLVIERYLNEKGEIDSSTRDMIWNYHCWVESWMTRPDLPPGFDGWQASDPTPQEKSEGVFCCGPVPVRAIKEGELTFKYDAPFVFAEVNADLVYTLKYNDGSTRKIVNDQKVGQKISTKSVGRDEREDITHLYKYPEGSAEERQVFEKANHQNKLLQQKGNSGLHITIKLSTGIRKGCDFDVFAIVSNNTEENKKCRLVFASRAVSYNGIIGRECGFKDLLNVELAPGGERKVPLSLNYSKYCTNLTEDNLIRLGALLIDYSTKEAVMAMRDIVLDDPEIKIRILGEPKEKRKLAAELTLQNPLPEPLQGCCFTIEGANLTGGSSIAEKLESPIEPGQEAKVKIYFTPTQSGLRKLVVDFDSDKLGHVRGYKNVIIGK
;
A
#
# COMPACT_ATOMS: atom_id res chain seq x y z
N ILE A 1 -21.72 -20.94 39.07
CA ILE A 1 -22.07 -20.40 37.75
C ILE A 1 -21.00 -20.91 36.81
N THR A 2 -21.36 -21.72 35.83
CA THR A 2 -20.51 -21.98 34.67
C THR A 2 -21.00 -21.10 33.52
N TRP A 3 -20.19 -20.91 32.49
CA TRP A 3 -20.53 -20.02 31.39
C TRP A 3 -20.02 -20.56 30.05
N ASP A 4 -20.63 -20.07 28.98
CA ASP A 4 -20.21 -20.24 27.60
C ASP A 4 -20.31 -18.89 26.90
N LEU A 5 -19.19 -18.43 26.32
CA LEU A 5 -19.12 -17.15 25.61
C LEU A 5 -19.70 -17.23 24.19
N ALA A 6 -20.25 -18.39 23.79
CA ALA A 6 -20.86 -18.62 22.49
C ALA A 6 -19.94 -18.19 21.32
N CYS A 7 -18.63 -18.40 21.46
CA CYS A 7 -17.61 -17.84 20.55
C CYS A 7 -17.89 -18.17 19.08
N GLN A 8 -18.32 -19.39 18.76
CA GLN A 8 -18.65 -19.74 17.38
C GLN A 8 -19.80 -18.90 16.81
N PHE A 9 -20.88 -18.74 17.58
CA PHE A 9 -22.05 -17.96 17.18
C PHE A 9 -21.68 -16.48 17.06
N ASN A 10 -21.12 -15.90 18.13
CA ASN A 10 -20.78 -14.48 18.17
C ASN A 10 -19.76 -14.12 17.10
N ASN A 11 -18.67 -14.88 16.94
CA ASN A 11 -17.65 -14.52 15.97
C ASN A 11 -18.21 -14.61 14.53
N THR A 12 -19.14 -15.52 14.25
CA THR A 12 -19.81 -15.58 12.94
C THR A 12 -20.72 -14.38 12.71
N ASP A 13 -21.53 -14.02 13.70
CA ASP A 13 -22.45 -12.87 13.64
C ASP A 13 -21.71 -11.53 13.53
N HIS A 14 -20.52 -11.44 14.13
CA HIS A 14 -19.66 -10.27 14.09
C HIS A 14 -18.64 -10.28 12.93
N HIS A 15 -18.68 -11.26 12.02
CA HIS A 15 -17.72 -11.37 10.91
C HIS A 15 -16.25 -11.38 11.36
N THR A 16 -15.95 -12.18 12.40
CA THR A 16 -14.62 -12.36 13.00
C THR A 16 -14.20 -13.82 13.07
N GLU A 17 -15.02 -14.76 12.58
CA GLU A 17 -14.79 -16.21 12.59
C GLU A 17 -13.53 -16.63 11.83
N LEU A 18 -13.07 -15.80 10.89
CA LEU A 18 -11.81 -16.01 10.18
C LEU A 18 -10.59 -15.95 11.10
N ASN A 19 -10.68 -15.30 12.27
CA ASN A 19 -9.64 -15.29 13.31
C ASN A 19 -9.64 -16.57 14.16
N GLY A 20 -10.57 -17.50 13.93
CA GLY A 20 -10.85 -18.61 14.80
C GLY A 20 -12.04 -18.36 15.73
N THR A 21 -12.39 -19.41 16.48
CA THR A 21 -13.54 -19.42 17.41
C THR A 21 -13.15 -19.89 18.82
N ASP A 22 -11.85 -19.91 19.11
CA ASP A 22 -11.26 -20.25 20.42
C ASP A 22 -11.37 -19.11 21.43
N ARG A 23 -11.48 -17.86 20.93
CA ARG A 23 -11.61 -16.63 21.74
C ARG A 23 -12.78 -15.79 21.23
N LEU A 24 -13.38 -15.02 22.14
CA LEU A 24 -14.44 -14.08 21.79
C LEU A 24 -13.86 -12.82 21.15
N ILE A 25 -14.19 -12.59 19.88
CA ILE A 25 -13.74 -11.41 19.12
C ILE A 25 -15.00 -10.79 18.51
N VAL A 26 -15.33 -9.58 18.93
CA VAL A 26 -16.57 -8.90 18.57
C VAL A 26 -16.29 -7.50 18.07
N ARG A 27 -17.30 -6.87 17.47
CA ARG A 27 -17.21 -5.51 16.92
C ARG A 27 -18.14 -4.60 17.71
N ARG A 28 -17.71 -3.36 17.96
CA ARG A 28 -18.48 -2.38 18.74
C ARG A 28 -19.82 -2.01 18.08
N GLY A 29 -20.79 -1.54 18.87
CA GLY A 29 -22.11 -1.17 18.35
C GLY A 29 -22.97 -2.34 17.84
N GLN A 30 -22.63 -3.57 18.21
CA GLN A 30 -23.40 -4.78 17.92
C GLN A 30 -23.41 -5.67 19.17
N ALA A 31 -24.53 -6.32 19.43
CA ALA A 31 -24.73 -7.15 20.61
C ALA A 31 -24.15 -8.56 20.43
N PHE A 32 -23.55 -9.10 21.48
CA PHE A 32 -23.04 -10.47 21.56
C PHE A 32 -23.64 -11.21 22.76
N THR A 33 -23.61 -12.54 22.70
CA THR A 33 -24.30 -13.41 23.66
C THR A 33 -23.33 -14.09 24.63
N ILE A 34 -23.67 -14.14 25.91
CA ILE A 34 -23.01 -14.93 26.94
C ILE A 34 -24.07 -15.82 27.61
N ASN A 35 -23.85 -17.13 27.60
CA ASN A 35 -24.70 -18.09 28.28
C ASN A 35 -24.16 -18.33 29.70
N LEU A 36 -24.97 -18.07 30.73
CA LEU A 36 -24.64 -18.34 32.13
C LEU A 36 -25.52 -19.48 32.64
N TYR A 37 -24.90 -20.48 33.27
CA TYR A 37 -25.60 -21.61 33.88
C TYR A 37 -25.52 -21.48 35.40
N LEU A 38 -26.67 -21.32 36.05
CA LEU A 38 -26.80 -21.13 37.48
C LEU A 38 -26.70 -22.49 38.19
N ASN A 39 -25.78 -22.61 39.15
CA ASN A 39 -25.60 -23.86 39.91
C ASN A 39 -26.77 -24.13 40.88
N SER A 40 -27.50 -23.08 41.27
CA SER A 40 -28.72 -23.13 42.07
C SER A 40 -29.51 -21.83 41.90
N GLY A 41 -30.84 -21.92 41.96
CA GLY A 41 -31.76 -20.79 41.76
C GLY A 41 -32.22 -20.62 40.30
N SER A 42 -33.05 -19.60 40.08
CA SER A 42 -33.55 -19.20 38.76
C SER A 42 -33.41 -17.70 38.60
N TYR A 43 -33.00 -17.22 37.43
CA TYR A 43 -33.08 -15.79 37.12
C TYR A 43 -34.55 -15.35 37.07
N GLN A 44 -34.86 -14.24 37.74
CA GLN A 44 -36.19 -13.64 37.75
C GLN A 44 -36.08 -12.20 37.22
N PRO A 45 -36.63 -11.89 36.03
CA PRO A 45 -36.65 -10.55 35.49
C PRO A 45 -37.20 -9.53 36.51
N GLY A 46 -36.55 -8.37 36.61
CA GLY A 46 -36.94 -7.29 37.55
C GLY A 46 -36.57 -7.50 39.03
N TYR A 47 -36.23 -8.73 39.45
CA TYR A 47 -35.79 -9.02 40.82
C TYR A 47 -34.29 -9.30 40.91
N SER A 48 -33.73 -9.97 39.90
CA SER A 48 -32.30 -10.24 39.82
C SER A 48 -31.56 -9.03 39.24
N GLN A 49 -30.71 -8.39 40.05
CA GLN A 49 -29.79 -7.36 39.58
C GLN A 49 -28.45 -8.00 39.20
N LEU A 50 -27.83 -7.47 38.14
CA LEU A 50 -26.49 -7.86 37.69
C LEU A 50 -25.72 -6.58 37.40
N HIS A 51 -24.58 -6.41 38.04
CA HIS A 51 -23.65 -5.31 37.79
C HIS A 51 -22.57 -5.77 36.83
N ILE A 52 -22.45 -5.09 35.69
CA ILE A 52 -21.51 -5.42 34.64
C ILE A 52 -20.50 -4.29 34.54
N THR A 53 -19.21 -4.64 34.48
CA THR A 53 -18.12 -3.68 34.30
C THR A 53 -17.26 -4.12 33.12
N ALA A 54 -17.15 -3.28 32.09
CA ALA A 54 -16.27 -3.49 30.94
C ALA A 54 -15.06 -2.56 31.05
N GLU A 55 -13.84 -3.12 30.99
CA GLU A 55 -12.59 -2.37 31.19
C GLU A 55 -11.57 -2.69 30.10
N THR A 56 -10.85 -1.68 29.59
CA THR A 56 -9.74 -1.82 28.64
C THR A 56 -8.55 -0.95 29.01
N GLY A 57 -7.35 -1.40 28.64
CA GLY A 57 -6.10 -0.71 28.93
C GLY A 57 -5.63 -0.86 30.39
N PRO A 58 -4.42 -0.39 30.72
CA PRO A 58 -3.82 -0.59 32.04
C PRO A 58 -4.32 0.41 33.10
N GLN A 59 -5.05 1.45 32.68
CA GLN A 59 -5.60 2.51 33.53
C GLN A 59 -7.06 2.78 33.12
N PRO A 60 -7.99 1.84 33.38
CA PRO A 60 -9.37 1.96 32.97
C PRO A 60 -10.11 3.03 33.80
N GLU A 61 -10.72 4.00 33.14
CA GLU A 61 -11.44 5.11 33.78
C GLU A 61 -12.70 5.48 32.99
N GLU A 62 -13.80 5.77 33.69
CA GLU A 62 -15.07 6.11 33.05
C GLU A 62 -14.98 7.42 32.25
N GLN A 63 -14.26 8.41 32.78
CA GLN A 63 -14.01 9.68 32.09
C GLN A 63 -13.24 9.52 30.77
N TYR A 64 -12.47 8.44 30.64
CA TYR A 64 -11.71 8.11 29.42
C TYR A 64 -12.50 7.17 28.50
N GLY A 65 -13.70 6.73 28.89
CA GLY A 65 -14.48 5.73 28.16
C GLY A 65 -13.81 4.35 28.11
N THR A 66 -12.73 4.14 28.87
CA THR A 66 -12.00 2.87 28.97
C THR A 66 -12.55 1.97 30.08
N ARG A 67 -13.52 2.47 30.85
CA ARG A 67 -14.32 1.74 31.84
C ARG A 67 -15.79 2.08 31.65
N ALA A 68 -16.67 1.09 31.68
CA ALA A 68 -18.12 1.28 31.67
C ALA A 68 -18.76 0.37 32.73
N VAL A 69 -19.64 0.94 33.55
CA VAL A 69 -20.42 0.22 34.57
C VAL A 69 -21.90 0.34 34.21
N PHE A 70 -22.58 -0.79 34.04
CA PHE A 70 -23.97 -0.85 33.58
C PHE A 70 -24.70 -2.05 34.18
N GLY A 71 -26.03 -2.01 34.12
CA GLY A 71 -26.90 -3.07 34.63
C GLY A 71 -27.69 -3.75 33.52
N LEU A 72 -28.71 -4.51 33.93
CA LEU A 72 -29.68 -5.10 33.01
C LEU A 72 -30.77 -4.09 32.66
N ASN A 73 -31.05 -3.98 31.36
CA ASN A 73 -32.17 -3.28 30.76
C ASN A 73 -33.21 -4.29 30.26
N ASP A 74 -34.43 -3.82 30.00
CA ASP A 74 -35.48 -4.64 29.38
C ASP A 74 -35.11 -5.05 27.94
N GLU A 75 -34.47 -4.14 27.21
CA GLU A 75 -33.98 -4.35 25.84
C GLU A 75 -32.56 -3.80 25.68
N ILE A 76 -31.87 -4.22 24.63
CA ILE A 76 -30.55 -3.69 24.29
C ILE A 76 -30.68 -2.27 23.74
N ASP A 77 -30.00 -1.32 24.39
CA ASP A 77 -29.69 -0.01 23.82
C ASP A 77 -28.35 -0.10 23.09
N ASP A 78 -28.38 0.08 21.77
CA ASP A 78 -27.20 0.02 20.90
C ASP A 78 -26.48 1.37 20.75
N MET A 79 -26.87 2.40 21.52
CA MET A 79 -26.15 3.67 21.61
C MET A 79 -25.12 3.71 22.74
N CYS A 80 -25.22 2.80 23.72
CA CYS A 80 -24.34 2.79 24.89
C CYS A 80 -23.92 1.37 25.27
N TRP A 81 -23.12 1.25 26.34
CA TRP A 81 -22.91 -0.06 26.95
C TRP A 81 -24.21 -0.54 27.61
N SER A 82 -24.77 -1.62 27.11
CA SER A 82 -26.06 -2.15 27.54
C SER A 82 -26.01 -3.66 27.68
N ALA A 83 -26.83 -4.21 28.58
CA ALA A 83 -27.09 -5.63 28.64
C ALA A 83 -28.57 -5.92 28.87
N ALA A 84 -29.05 -7.02 28.32
CA ALA A 84 -30.41 -7.51 28.49
C ALA A 84 -30.41 -9.03 28.55
N VAL A 85 -31.40 -9.61 29.22
CA VAL A 85 -31.57 -11.07 29.26
C VAL A 85 -32.60 -11.48 28.21
N SER A 86 -32.21 -12.34 27.28
CA SER A 86 -33.08 -12.81 26.19
C SER A 86 -33.71 -14.18 26.46
N SER A 87 -33.24 -14.90 27.48
CA SER A 87 -33.80 -16.20 27.87
C SER A 87 -35.03 -16.08 28.77
N PRO A 88 -35.99 -17.01 28.70
CA PRO A 88 -37.07 -17.11 29.68
C PRO A 88 -36.53 -17.42 31.09
N PRO A 89 -37.33 -17.22 32.16
CA PRO A 89 -36.94 -17.59 33.53
C PRO A 89 -36.52 -19.06 33.64
N GLY A 90 -35.37 -19.31 34.24
CA GLY A 90 -34.79 -20.64 34.32
C GLY A 90 -33.41 -20.66 34.97
N ASP A 91 -32.74 -21.80 34.86
CA ASP A 91 -31.37 -22.04 35.32
C ASP A 91 -30.30 -21.59 34.30
N THR A 92 -30.71 -21.30 33.06
CA THR A 92 -29.88 -20.79 31.99
C THR A 92 -30.25 -19.34 31.68
N VAL A 93 -29.26 -18.44 31.76
CA VAL A 93 -29.42 -17.02 31.45
C VAL A 93 -28.65 -16.71 30.18
N CYS A 94 -29.38 -16.34 29.13
CA CYS A 94 -28.80 -15.83 27.88
C CYS A 94 -28.65 -14.31 28.02
N LEU A 95 -27.44 -13.88 28.37
CA LEU A 95 -27.09 -12.47 28.53
C LEU A 95 -26.65 -11.90 27.18
N SER A 96 -27.40 -10.96 26.65
CA SER A 96 -26.98 -10.14 25.51
C SER A 96 -26.25 -8.91 26.04
N VAL A 97 -25.07 -8.61 25.50
CA VAL A 97 -24.23 -7.45 25.86
C VAL A 97 -23.90 -6.68 24.59
N CYS A 98 -24.07 -5.36 24.60
CA CYS A 98 -23.72 -4.48 23.48
C CYS A 98 -22.73 -3.42 23.96
N ALA A 99 -21.62 -3.28 23.23
CA ALA A 99 -20.70 -2.17 23.43
C ALA A 99 -21.19 -0.93 22.67
N ALA A 100 -20.93 0.27 23.21
CA ALA A 100 -21.26 1.51 22.50
C ALA A 100 -20.55 1.58 21.12
N PRO A 101 -21.16 2.16 20.07
CA PRO A 101 -20.53 2.30 18.76
C PRO A 101 -19.25 3.14 18.76
N ASP A 102 -19.03 3.95 19.80
CA ASP A 102 -17.84 4.76 20.02
C ASP A 102 -16.96 4.23 21.17
N ALA A 103 -17.12 2.95 21.56
CA ALA A 103 -16.22 2.31 22.52
C ALA A 103 -14.79 2.24 21.96
N PRO A 104 -13.75 2.41 22.79
CA PRO A 104 -12.37 2.16 22.38
C PRO A 104 -12.17 0.74 21.87
N ILE A 105 -11.40 0.55 20.80
CA ILE A 105 -11.01 -0.81 20.38
C ILE A 105 -9.87 -1.34 21.24
N GLY A 106 -9.78 -2.66 21.42
CA GLY A 106 -8.72 -3.28 22.20
C GLY A 106 -9.11 -4.58 22.88
N ARG A 107 -8.23 -5.04 23.78
CA ARG A 107 -8.53 -6.14 24.71
C ARG A 107 -9.36 -5.61 25.87
N TYR A 108 -10.41 -6.33 26.23
CA TYR A 108 -11.32 -5.98 27.31
C TYR A 108 -11.42 -7.11 28.32
N ILE A 109 -11.64 -6.72 29.58
CA ILE A 109 -12.11 -7.59 30.65
C ILE A 109 -13.56 -7.19 30.94
N LEU A 110 -14.48 -8.13 30.84
CA LEU A 110 -15.87 -7.98 31.30
C LEU A 110 -16.03 -8.65 32.67
N THR A 111 -16.43 -7.91 33.68
CA THR A 111 -16.63 -8.39 35.05
C THR A 111 -18.11 -8.38 35.43
N LEU A 112 -18.66 -9.53 35.82
CA LEU A 112 -20.02 -9.67 36.36
C LEU A 112 -19.99 -9.73 37.90
N ASP A 113 -20.72 -8.84 38.56
CA ASP A 113 -20.85 -8.69 40.02
C ASP A 113 -19.51 -8.68 40.79
N GLY A 114 -18.44 -8.20 40.15
CA GLY A 114 -17.09 -8.20 40.73
C GLY A 114 -16.48 -9.60 40.92
N ARG A 115 -17.06 -10.64 40.33
CA ARG A 115 -16.69 -12.05 40.60
C ARG A 115 -16.26 -12.83 39.37
N ILE A 116 -17.02 -12.73 38.28
CA ILE A 116 -16.77 -13.53 37.07
C ILE A 116 -16.15 -12.62 36.02
N GLN A 117 -14.99 -13.00 35.49
CA GLN A 117 -14.26 -12.23 34.50
C GLN A 117 -14.13 -12.98 33.18
N PHE A 118 -14.32 -12.26 32.09
CA PHE A 118 -14.15 -12.77 30.73
C PHE A 118 -13.25 -11.85 29.92
N ASP A 119 -12.32 -12.42 29.17
CA ASP A 119 -11.52 -11.69 28.19
C ASP A 119 -12.20 -11.72 26.82
N PHE A 120 -12.22 -10.58 26.14
CA PHE A 120 -12.63 -10.49 24.75
C PHE A 120 -11.88 -9.38 24.02
N ILE A 121 -11.94 -9.41 22.69
CA ILE A 121 -11.40 -8.34 21.84
C ILE A 121 -12.55 -7.58 21.20
N LEU A 122 -12.49 -6.25 21.27
CA LEU A 122 -13.43 -5.35 20.62
C LEU A 122 -12.76 -4.62 19.46
N LEU A 123 -13.32 -4.75 18.26
CA LEU A 123 -12.84 -4.14 17.01
C LEU A 123 -13.78 -3.04 16.49
N PHE A 124 -13.31 -2.27 15.51
CA PHE A 124 -14.18 -1.39 14.73
C PHE A 124 -15.23 -2.20 13.96
N ASN A 125 -16.40 -1.60 13.75
CA ASN A 125 -17.55 -2.26 13.13
C ASN A 125 -18.01 -1.60 11.83
N PRO A 126 -17.49 -2.02 10.68
CA PRO A 126 -17.91 -1.44 9.41
C PRO A 126 -19.28 -1.93 8.93
N TRP A 127 -19.93 -2.86 9.64
CA TRP A 127 -21.32 -3.27 9.43
C TRP A 127 -22.33 -2.48 10.28
N CYS A 128 -21.88 -1.74 11.30
CA CYS A 128 -22.77 -0.97 12.17
C CYS A 128 -22.99 0.45 11.61
N PRO A 129 -24.22 0.86 11.24
CA PRO A 129 -24.51 2.19 10.68
C PRO A 129 -24.15 3.38 11.57
N ARG A 130 -23.94 3.12 12.88
CA ARG A 130 -23.57 4.14 13.87
C ARG A 130 -22.07 4.24 14.09
N ASP A 131 -21.30 3.29 13.58
CA ASP A 131 -19.84 3.34 13.65
C ASP A 131 -19.31 4.28 12.57
N VAL A 132 -18.30 5.07 12.93
CA VAL A 132 -17.59 5.99 12.03
C VAL A 132 -16.89 5.29 10.86
N VAL A 133 -16.72 3.96 10.89
CA VAL A 133 -16.17 3.18 9.77
C VAL A 133 -17.23 2.43 8.95
N TYR A 134 -18.52 2.74 9.13
CA TYR A 134 -19.62 2.07 8.42
C TYR A 134 -19.45 2.12 6.90
N MET A 135 -19.67 0.98 6.26
CA MET A 135 -19.68 0.83 4.81
C MET A 135 -20.91 0.02 4.40
N ASP A 136 -21.74 0.60 3.54
CA ASP A 136 -23.05 0.06 3.16
C ASP A 136 -22.99 -1.15 2.21
N SER A 137 -21.86 -1.34 1.53
CA SER A 137 -21.70 -2.33 0.47
C SER A 137 -21.00 -3.60 0.96
N GLU A 138 -21.75 -4.70 0.99
CA GLU A 138 -21.22 -6.04 1.33
C GLU A 138 -20.06 -6.47 0.43
N GLU A 139 -20.11 -6.17 -0.87
CA GLU A 139 -19.01 -6.48 -1.80
C GLU A 139 -17.72 -5.72 -1.43
N LYS A 140 -17.86 -4.44 -1.04
CA LYS A 140 -16.73 -3.64 -0.58
C LYS A 140 -16.23 -4.09 0.80
N LEU A 141 -17.10 -4.52 1.71
CA LEU A 141 -16.71 -5.10 2.99
C LEU A 141 -15.94 -6.41 2.78
N ALA A 142 -16.39 -7.25 1.84
CA ALA A 142 -15.68 -8.45 1.44
C ALA A 142 -14.27 -8.12 0.90
N GLU A 143 -14.10 -7.09 0.07
CA GLU A 143 -12.79 -6.69 -0.47
C GLU A 143 -11.89 -5.96 0.54
N TYR A 144 -12.44 -4.98 1.27
CA TYR A 144 -11.66 -4.01 2.04
C TYR A 144 -11.53 -4.36 3.52
N VAL A 145 -12.20 -5.40 4.00
CA VAL A 145 -12.08 -5.92 5.37
C VAL A 145 -11.72 -7.41 5.36
N LEU A 146 -12.49 -8.24 4.64
CA LEU A 146 -12.39 -9.70 4.74
C LEU A 146 -11.35 -10.34 3.79
N ALA A 147 -11.07 -9.74 2.64
CA ALA A 147 -10.12 -10.31 1.69
C ALA A 147 -8.70 -10.31 2.27
N GLN A 148 -8.08 -11.49 2.32
CA GLN A 148 -6.74 -11.71 2.88
C GLN A 148 -5.64 -11.69 1.81
N ASP A 149 -6.01 -11.56 0.54
CA ASP A 149 -5.11 -11.40 -0.59
C ASP A 149 -5.45 -10.12 -1.36
N GLY A 150 -4.51 -9.64 -2.16
CA GLY A 150 -4.68 -8.46 -2.98
C GLY A 150 -3.63 -8.32 -4.07
N ILE A 151 -3.67 -7.18 -4.74
CA ILE A 151 -2.74 -6.80 -5.80
C ILE A 151 -2.30 -5.36 -5.55
N ILE A 152 -1.00 -5.15 -5.58
CA ILE A 152 -0.36 -3.85 -5.53
C ILE A 152 0.21 -3.57 -6.92
N PHE A 153 -0.07 -2.40 -7.48
CA PHE A 153 0.45 -2.06 -8.80
C PHE A 153 1.82 -1.37 -8.66
N ARG A 154 2.79 -1.78 -9.48
CA ARG A 154 4.15 -1.25 -9.52
C ARG A 154 4.53 -0.92 -10.97
N GLY A 155 5.80 -0.67 -11.25
CA GLY A 155 6.30 -0.42 -12.60
C GLY A 155 6.14 1.04 -13.01
N ASP A 156 5.56 1.28 -14.19
CA ASP A 156 5.37 2.61 -14.77
C ASP A 156 3.89 2.86 -15.09
N ALA A 157 3.46 4.13 -15.21
CA ALA A 157 2.09 4.45 -15.57
C ALA A 157 1.68 3.79 -16.89
N GLU A 158 2.54 3.78 -17.90
CA GLU A 158 2.24 3.15 -19.20
C GLU A 158 2.29 1.62 -19.15
N TYR A 159 2.93 1.05 -18.12
CA TYR A 159 3.04 -0.39 -17.94
C TYR A 159 2.91 -0.80 -16.45
N PRO A 160 1.68 -0.75 -15.88
CA PRO A 160 1.43 -1.16 -14.50
C PRO A 160 1.67 -2.66 -14.33
N VAL A 161 2.57 -3.04 -13.43
CA VAL A 161 2.88 -4.44 -13.13
C VAL A 161 2.15 -4.86 -11.86
N PRO A 162 1.25 -5.87 -11.91
CA PRO A 162 0.58 -6.37 -10.71
C PRO A 162 1.54 -7.19 -9.85
N LEU A 163 1.62 -6.86 -8.56
CA LEU A 163 2.27 -7.64 -7.53
C LEU A 163 1.20 -8.22 -6.61
N ALA A 164 0.97 -9.54 -6.68
CA ALA A 164 0.09 -10.20 -5.73
C ALA A 164 0.69 -10.12 -4.32
N TRP A 165 -0.15 -9.79 -3.34
CA TRP A 165 0.25 -9.66 -1.96
C TRP A 165 -0.66 -10.45 -1.04
N TYR A 166 -0.05 -11.10 -0.05
CA TYR A 166 -0.76 -11.81 0.99
C TYR A 166 -0.86 -10.97 2.28
N PHE A 167 -2.02 -10.34 2.51
CA PHE A 167 -2.25 -9.53 3.71
C PHE A 167 -2.36 -10.41 4.97
N GLY A 168 -3.19 -11.47 4.89
CA GLY A 168 -3.31 -12.49 5.94
C GLY A 168 -3.67 -11.96 7.32
N GLN A 169 -4.52 -10.93 7.40
CA GLN A 169 -4.90 -10.25 8.64
C GLN A 169 -5.57 -11.16 9.69
N PHE A 170 -6.08 -12.33 9.30
CA PHE A 170 -6.74 -13.28 10.19
C PHE A 170 -5.88 -14.52 10.49
N GLU A 171 -4.62 -14.54 10.04
CA GLU A 171 -3.69 -15.60 10.43
C GLU A 171 -3.38 -15.55 11.93
N GLU A 172 -3.06 -16.73 12.48
CA GLU A 172 -2.80 -16.88 13.91
C GLU A 172 -1.71 -15.90 14.39
N GLY A 173 -2.01 -15.20 15.49
CA GLY A 173 -1.14 -14.22 16.14
C GLY A 173 -1.10 -12.84 15.48
N ILE A 174 -1.68 -12.66 14.29
CA ILE A 174 -1.62 -11.37 13.57
C ILE A 174 -2.47 -10.31 14.27
N LEU A 175 -3.70 -10.63 14.69
CA LEU A 175 -4.53 -9.68 15.44
C LEU A 175 -3.85 -9.22 16.75
N ASP A 176 -3.22 -10.14 17.48
CA ASP A 176 -2.48 -9.82 18.70
C ASP A 176 -1.25 -8.94 18.42
N ALA A 177 -0.55 -9.15 17.29
CA ALA A 177 0.52 -8.27 16.84
C ALA A 177 -0.01 -6.86 16.50
N CYS A 178 -1.18 -6.77 15.83
CA CYS A 178 -1.83 -5.50 15.50
C CYS A 178 -2.20 -4.69 16.75
N LEU A 179 -2.78 -5.35 17.76
CA LEU A 179 -3.07 -4.71 19.05
C LEU A 179 -1.79 -4.29 19.77
N ARG A 180 -0.73 -5.09 19.69
CA ARG A 180 0.59 -4.77 20.25
C ARG A 180 1.24 -3.57 19.57
N ILE A 181 1.03 -3.34 18.27
CA ILE A 181 1.48 -2.11 17.58
C ILE A 181 0.90 -0.87 18.27
N LEU A 182 -0.40 -0.91 18.61
CA LEU A 182 -1.04 0.18 19.35
C LEU A 182 -0.42 0.34 20.74
N ASP A 183 -0.13 -0.75 21.46
CA ASP A 183 0.47 -0.66 22.81
C ASP A 183 1.92 -0.17 22.80
N MET A 184 2.65 -0.41 21.71
CA MET A 184 4.07 -0.04 21.60
C MET A 184 4.29 1.42 21.21
N ASN A 185 3.23 2.14 20.82
CA ASN A 185 3.36 3.48 20.29
C ASN A 185 3.82 4.53 21.34
N PRO A 186 4.57 5.58 20.94
CA PRO A 186 5.08 6.58 21.87
C PRO A 186 4.03 7.27 22.75
N LYS A 187 2.80 7.47 22.24
CA LYS A 187 1.70 8.09 22.99
C LYS A 187 1.22 7.16 24.11
N HIS A 188 1.15 5.85 23.83
CA HIS A 188 0.83 4.84 24.85
C HIS A 188 1.88 4.83 25.97
N ARG A 189 3.17 4.79 25.64
CA ARG A 189 4.25 4.79 26.66
C ARG A 189 4.23 6.03 27.54
N ARG A 190 3.82 7.18 26.98
CA ARG A 190 3.75 8.45 27.70
C ARG A 190 2.53 8.52 28.62
N ASN A 191 1.35 8.12 28.13
CA ASN A 191 0.12 8.10 28.89
C ASN A 191 -0.81 7.00 28.34
N PRO A 192 -0.74 5.79 28.93
CA PRO A 192 -1.53 4.64 28.46
C PRO A 192 -3.04 4.88 28.50
N GLY A 193 -3.55 5.49 29.59
CA GLY A 193 -4.99 5.77 29.72
C GLY A 193 -5.51 6.69 28.62
N LYS A 194 -4.79 7.77 28.30
CA LYS A 194 -5.17 8.70 27.24
C LYS A 194 -5.04 8.08 25.84
N ASP A 195 -4.01 7.27 25.60
CA ASP A 195 -3.88 6.53 24.34
C ASP A 195 -5.03 5.54 24.14
N CYS A 196 -5.31 4.70 25.16
CA CYS A 196 -6.42 3.75 25.13
C CYS A 196 -7.76 4.46 24.92
N SER A 197 -7.99 5.60 25.57
CA SER A 197 -9.17 6.46 25.29
C SER A 197 -9.23 6.90 23.83
N GLY A 198 -8.09 7.36 23.28
CA GLY A 198 -7.96 7.80 21.90
C GLY A 198 -8.28 6.72 20.86
N ARG A 199 -8.13 5.44 21.20
CA ARG A 199 -8.46 4.29 20.32
C ARG A 199 -9.95 4.18 19.97
N ARG A 200 -10.82 4.98 20.59
CA ARG A 200 -12.21 5.13 20.12
C ARG A 200 -12.35 5.84 18.79
N ASN A 201 -11.38 6.69 18.46
CA ASN A 201 -11.38 7.52 17.27
C ASN A 201 -10.50 6.88 16.17
N VAL A 202 -11.14 6.46 15.08
CA VAL A 202 -10.43 5.88 13.92
C VAL A 202 -9.37 6.82 13.34
N ILE A 203 -9.60 8.13 13.34
CA ILE A 203 -8.62 9.14 12.87
C ILE A 203 -7.34 9.07 13.70
N TYR A 204 -7.49 8.93 15.02
CA TYR A 204 -6.36 8.76 15.94
C TYR A 204 -5.62 7.46 15.68
N VAL A 205 -6.37 6.34 15.55
CA VAL A 205 -5.80 5.02 15.29
C VAL A 205 -5.04 5.02 13.96
N THR A 206 -5.62 5.50 12.86
CA THR A 206 -4.96 5.57 11.55
C THR A 206 -3.68 6.40 11.60
N ARG A 207 -3.66 7.52 12.33
CA ARG A 207 -2.44 8.33 12.51
C ARG A 207 -1.36 7.61 13.34
N VAL A 208 -1.76 6.86 14.37
CA VAL A 208 -0.84 5.99 15.13
C VAL A 208 -0.28 4.88 14.24
N LEU A 209 -1.10 4.27 13.38
CA LEU A 209 -0.65 3.24 12.45
C LEU A 209 0.35 3.80 11.43
N SER A 210 0.05 4.94 10.78
CA SER A 210 0.99 5.59 9.85
C SER A 210 2.38 5.79 10.49
N ALA A 211 2.44 6.21 11.75
CA ALA A 211 3.69 6.34 12.49
C ALA A 211 4.35 4.99 12.80
N MET A 212 3.60 4.05 13.39
CA MET A 212 4.17 2.82 13.94
C MET A 212 4.50 1.75 12.91
N ILE A 213 4.00 1.86 11.68
CA ILE A 213 4.37 0.92 10.61
C ILE A 213 5.83 1.13 10.17
N ASN A 214 6.35 2.34 10.22
CA ASN A 214 7.78 2.60 10.03
C ASN A 214 8.50 2.73 11.39
N SER A 215 9.81 2.54 11.42
CA SER A 215 10.62 2.61 12.65
C SER A 215 11.63 3.77 12.64
N ASN A 216 11.43 4.78 11.78
CA ASN A 216 12.44 5.80 11.52
C ASN A 216 12.66 6.76 12.69
N ASP A 217 11.70 6.85 13.62
CA ASP A 217 11.81 7.62 14.85
C ASP A 217 12.46 6.83 16.02
N ARG A 218 12.96 5.61 15.76
CA ARG A 218 13.59 4.71 16.76
C ARG A 218 12.66 4.40 17.94
N ASP A 219 11.40 4.15 17.62
CA ASP A 219 10.28 4.00 18.54
C ASP A 219 9.66 2.60 18.52
N TYR A 220 10.42 1.61 18.04
CA TYR A 220 10.01 0.20 17.92
C TYR A 220 8.88 -0.02 16.91
N GLY A 221 8.76 0.84 15.90
CA GLY A 221 7.90 0.59 14.75
C GLY A 221 8.26 -0.68 13.98
N VAL A 222 7.37 -1.08 13.07
CA VAL A 222 7.37 -2.42 12.47
C VAL A 222 8.52 -2.62 11.49
N LEU A 223 8.72 -1.70 10.56
CA LEU A 223 9.65 -1.84 9.44
C LEU A 223 10.70 -0.73 9.42
N GLU A 224 11.95 -1.10 9.12
CA GLU A 224 13.01 -0.15 8.80
C GLU A 224 13.13 0.00 7.27
N GLY A 225 13.12 1.24 6.78
CA GLY A 225 13.19 1.53 5.35
C GLY A 225 14.60 1.41 4.77
N CYS A 226 14.73 0.85 3.56
CA CYS A 226 15.99 0.87 2.81
C CYS A 226 15.76 1.09 1.31
N TRP A 227 16.45 2.10 0.76
CA TRP A 227 16.47 2.44 -0.66
C TRP A 227 17.90 2.47 -1.23
N LYS A 228 18.82 1.75 -0.58
CA LYS A 228 20.20 1.58 -1.06
C LYS A 228 20.29 0.38 -1.99
N ASP A 229 21.41 0.27 -2.72
CA ASP A 229 21.66 -0.84 -3.66
C ASP A 229 21.91 -2.19 -2.96
N THR A 230 22.27 -2.19 -1.68
CA THR A 230 22.46 -3.42 -0.89
C THR A 230 21.54 -3.47 0.33
N PHE A 231 21.16 -4.69 0.70
CA PHE A 231 20.25 -4.98 1.82
C PHE A 231 20.96 -5.71 2.96
N ASP A 232 22.24 -5.39 3.18
CA ASP A 232 23.08 -6.03 4.19
C ASP A 232 22.45 -5.90 5.60
N GLY A 233 22.34 -7.02 6.31
CA GLY A 233 21.73 -7.08 7.65
C GLY A 233 20.19 -7.13 7.65
N GLY A 234 19.56 -7.35 6.50
CA GLY A 234 18.12 -7.57 6.37
C GLY A 234 17.77 -8.44 5.16
N VAL A 235 16.51 -8.41 4.75
CA VAL A 235 16.04 -9.01 3.49
C VAL A 235 15.72 -7.92 2.48
N SER A 236 15.84 -8.23 1.18
CA SER A 236 15.38 -7.32 0.14
C SER A 236 13.87 -7.04 0.35
N PRO A 237 13.43 -5.77 0.22
CA PRO A 237 12.01 -5.42 0.17
C PRO A 237 11.25 -6.20 -0.90
N MET A 238 11.94 -6.58 -1.99
CA MET A 238 11.38 -7.39 -3.05
C MET A 238 11.18 -8.85 -2.71
N SER A 239 11.76 -9.37 -1.62
CA SER A 239 11.56 -10.75 -1.18
C SER A 239 10.20 -10.95 -0.51
N TRP A 240 9.62 -9.90 0.09
CA TRP A 240 8.35 -10.00 0.81
C TRP A 240 7.17 -10.31 -0.12
N ARG A 241 6.42 -11.37 0.23
CA ARG A 241 5.20 -11.82 -0.47
C ARG A 241 3.92 -11.43 0.27
N GLY A 242 4.06 -11.07 1.54
CA GLY A 242 2.94 -10.88 2.44
C GLY A 242 3.34 -10.20 3.75
N SER A 243 2.32 -9.72 4.46
CA SER A 243 2.49 -8.99 5.72
C SER A 243 2.62 -9.90 6.94
N VAL A 244 2.16 -11.16 6.84
CA VAL A 244 2.13 -12.14 7.94
C VAL A 244 3.53 -12.38 8.50
N GLN A 245 4.51 -12.69 7.65
CA GLN A 245 5.88 -12.95 8.09
C GLN A 245 6.51 -11.73 8.75
N ILE A 246 6.26 -10.53 8.22
CA ILE A 246 6.78 -9.26 8.78
C ILE A 246 6.23 -9.06 10.20
N LEU A 247 4.91 -9.12 10.36
CA LEU A 247 4.24 -8.88 11.65
C LEU A 247 4.61 -9.93 12.70
N ARG A 248 4.70 -11.21 12.31
CA ARG A 248 5.16 -12.30 13.20
C ARG A 248 6.60 -12.11 13.62
N THR A 249 7.48 -11.76 12.67
CA THR A 249 8.89 -11.49 12.98
C THR A 249 9.00 -10.35 13.98
N TRP A 250 8.37 -9.20 13.70
CA TRP A 250 8.38 -8.04 14.62
C TRP A 250 7.86 -8.41 16.02
N SER A 251 6.73 -9.10 16.12
CA SER A 251 6.13 -9.45 17.41
C SER A 251 6.99 -10.45 18.21
N SER A 252 7.57 -11.45 17.54
CA SER A 252 8.40 -12.48 18.17
C SER A 252 9.79 -11.99 18.56
N THR A 253 10.35 -10.99 17.86
CA THR A 253 11.68 -10.41 18.14
C THR A 253 11.61 -9.25 19.12
N SER A 254 10.67 -9.27 20.07
CA SER A 254 10.49 -8.21 21.07
C SER A 254 10.26 -6.81 20.45
N CYS A 255 9.52 -6.74 19.34
CA CYS A 255 9.21 -5.51 18.62
C CYS A 255 10.45 -4.80 18.05
N LEU A 256 11.51 -5.55 17.71
CA LEU A 256 12.62 -5.00 16.94
C LEU A 256 12.19 -4.76 15.49
N PRO A 257 12.59 -3.63 14.88
CA PRO A 257 12.23 -3.33 13.49
C PRO A 257 12.68 -4.43 12.52
N VAL A 258 11.79 -4.80 11.63
CA VAL A 258 12.04 -5.78 10.56
C VAL A 258 12.72 -5.07 9.40
N ARG A 259 13.85 -5.63 8.95
CA ARG A 259 14.67 -5.09 7.88
C ARG A 259 14.50 -5.92 6.60
N PHE A 260 14.17 -5.35 5.43
CA PHE A 260 13.85 -3.94 5.14
C PHE A 260 12.51 -3.79 4.42
N GLY A 261 11.95 -2.59 4.47
CA GLY A 261 10.74 -2.19 3.76
C GLY A 261 10.96 -1.07 2.75
N GLN A 262 10.04 -0.98 1.79
CA GLN A 262 9.88 0.09 0.81
C GLN A 262 8.39 0.46 0.71
N CYS A 263 8.01 1.51 -0.02
CA CYS A 263 6.67 2.12 0.11
C CYS A 263 5.51 1.12 -0.02
N TRP A 264 5.55 0.18 -0.98
CA TRP A 264 4.52 -0.85 -1.12
C TRP A 264 4.47 -1.82 0.06
N VAL A 265 5.62 -2.13 0.67
CA VAL A 265 5.70 -3.00 1.85
C VAL A 265 5.07 -2.28 3.05
N PHE A 266 5.41 -1.01 3.27
CA PHE A 266 4.79 -0.20 4.32
C PHE A 266 3.27 -0.10 4.12
N ALA A 267 2.82 0.25 2.91
CA ALA A 267 1.40 0.34 2.59
C ALA A 267 0.68 -1.00 2.79
N ALA A 268 1.27 -2.11 2.38
CA ALA A 268 0.63 -3.42 2.51
C ALA A 268 0.52 -3.88 3.97
N VAL A 269 1.53 -3.64 4.80
CA VAL A 269 1.46 -3.92 6.24
C VAL A 269 0.45 -2.98 6.91
N ALA A 270 0.43 -1.69 6.58
CA ALA A 270 -0.58 -0.75 7.11
C ALA A 270 -2.01 -1.17 6.74
N CYS A 271 -2.22 -1.65 5.51
CA CYS A 271 -3.50 -2.20 5.06
C CYS A 271 -3.89 -3.43 5.87
N SER A 272 -2.96 -4.38 6.08
CA SER A 272 -3.20 -5.58 6.87
C SER A 272 -3.62 -5.26 8.31
N VAL A 273 -2.89 -4.34 8.96
CA VAL A 273 -3.19 -3.92 10.34
C VAL A 273 -4.52 -3.18 10.42
N SER A 274 -4.82 -2.30 9.46
CA SER A 274 -6.10 -1.58 9.41
C SER A 274 -7.28 -2.54 9.27
N ARG A 275 -7.17 -3.51 8.35
CA ARG A 275 -8.19 -4.56 8.12
C ARG A 275 -8.37 -5.44 9.36
N ALA A 276 -7.27 -5.85 10.01
CA ALA A 276 -7.31 -6.64 11.23
C ALA A 276 -8.10 -5.94 12.36
N LEU A 277 -7.95 -4.62 12.46
CA LEU A 277 -8.65 -3.79 13.46
C LEU A 277 -10.10 -3.46 13.09
N GLY A 278 -10.55 -3.85 11.89
CA GLY A 278 -11.91 -3.61 11.39
C GLY A 278 -12.08 -2.30 10.62
N ILE A 279 -11.01 -1.63 10.21
CA ILE A 279 -11.06 -0.41 9.39
C ILE A 279 -11.02 -0.84 7.91
N PRO A 280 -12.06 -0.56 7.09
CA PRO A 280 -12.01 -0.86 5.67
C PRO A 280 -10.87 -0.09 5.00
N CYS A 281 -9.97 -0.81 4.35
CA CYS A 281 -8.70 -0.24 3.88
C CYS A 281 -8.25 -0.85 2.54
N ARG A 282 -7.67 -0.01 1.68
CA ARG A 282 -7.09 -0.42 0.39
C ARG A 282 -5.72 0.21 0.15
N VAL A 283 -4.85 -0.53 -0.54
CA VAL A 283 -3.55 -0.01 -1.01
C VAL A 283 -3.75 0.78 -2.31
N VAL A 284 -3.09 1.92 -2.42
CA VAL A 284 -3.13 2.81 -3.58
C VAL A 284 -1.71 3.02 -4.10
N THR A 285 -1.56 2.99 -5.42
CA THR A 285 -0.33 3.32 -6.13
C THR A 285 -0.52 4.61 -6.91
N ASN A 286 0.38 5.58 -6.74
CA ASN A 286 0.47 6.80 -7.53
C ASN A 286 1.70 6.75 -8.43
N TYR A 287 1.54 6.88 -9.75
CA TYR A 287 2.67 6.90 -10.68
C TYR A 287 3.17 8.32 -10.93
N TYR A 288 4.49 8.45 -11.14
CA TYR A 288 5.17 9.74 -11.20
C TYR A 288 4.86 10.57 -9.94
N SER A 289 5.03 9.98 -8.76
CA SER A 289 4.73 10.63 -7.49
C SER A 289 5.81 11.65 -7.17
N ALA A 290 5.41 12.89 -6.90
CA ALA A 290 6.33 13.95 -6.51
C ALA A 290 6.69 13.82 -5.02
N HIS A 291 7.94 14.09 -4.69
CA HIS A 291 8.39 14.29 -3.32
C HIS A 291 8.93 15.71 -3.19
N ASP A 292 8.02 16.64 -2.90
CA ASP A 292 8.31 18.07 -2.72
C ASP A 292 8.83 18.34 -1.31
N THR A 293 10.11 18.70 -1.20
CA THR A 293 10.78 18.89 0.09
C THR A 293 10.66 20.30 0.66
N ASN A 294 10.08 21.25 -0.09
CA ASN A 294 9.98 22.65 0.31
C ASN A 294 8.54 23.20 0.25
N SER A 295 7.57 22.39 -0.17
CA SER A 295 6.13 22.69 -0.20
C SER A 295 5.77 23.87 -1.11
N ASN A 296 6.54 24.11 -2.17
CA ASN A 296 6.23 25.14 -3.17
C ASN A 296 5.44 24.62 -4.38
N LEU A 297 5.10 23.31 -4.37
CA LEU A 297 4.39 22.59 -5.43
C LEU A 297 5.14 22.57 -6.77
N VAL A 298 6.47 22.72 -6.74
CA VAL A 298 7.34 22.68 -7.92
C VAL A 298 8.56 21.81 -7.63
N ILE A 299 8.70 20.75 -8.41
CA ILE A 299 9.88 19.91 -8.46
C ILE A 299 10.85 20.49 -9.49
N GLU A 300 11.91 21.13 -9.00
CA GLU A 300 12.95 21.70 -9.86
C GLU A 300 14.07 20.71 -10.16
N ARG A 301 14.44 20.61 -11.43
CA ARG A 301 15.49 19.72 -11.91
C ARG A 301 16.44 20.44 -12.83
N TYR A 302 17.73 20.36 -12.53
CA TYR A 302 18.77 20.98 -13.34
C TYR A 302 19.49 19.92 -14.15
N LEU A 303 19.67 20.16 -15.45
CA LEU A 303 20.45 19.32 -16.35
C LEU A 303 21.62 20.11 -16.91
N ASN A 304 22.74 19.44 -17.18
CA ASN A 304 23.80 20.02 -17.98
C ASN A 304 23.59 19.75 -19.49
N GLU A 305 24.48 20.29 -20.34
CA GLU A 305 24.42 20.11 -21.80
C GLU A 305 24.60 18.65 -22.28
N LYS A 306 24.98 17.72 -21.41
CA LYS A 306 25.02 16.27 -21.68
C LYS A 306 23.77 15.54 -21.19
N GLY A 307 22.76 16.27 -20.71
CA GLY A 307 21.54 15.68 -20.15
C GLY A 307 21.75 14.99 -18.80
N GLU A 308 22.86 15.25 -18.10
CA GLU A 308 23.09 14.72 -16.76
C GLU A 308 22.36 15.59 -15.74
N ILE A 309 21.60 14.94 -14.85
CA ILE A 309 20.83 15.61 -13.79
C ILE A 309 21.76 15.98 -12.63
N ASP A 310 21.60 17.20 -12.11
CA ASP A 310 22.26 17.67 -10.90
C ASP A 310 21.69 16.96 -9.67
N SER A 311 22.50 16.08 -9.08
CA SER A 311 22.15 15.27 -7.91
C SER A 311 22.15 16.06 -6.59
N SER A 312 22.47 17.36 -6.60
CA SER A 312 22.39 18.20 -5.41
C SER A 312 20.95 18.62 -5.06
N THR A 313 20.00 18.46 -5.98
CA THR A 313 18.58 18.72 -5.73
C THR A 313 17.96 17.64 -4.84
N ARG A 314 17.26 18.05 -3.77
CA ARG A 314 16.63 17.12 -2.81
C ARG A 314 15.29 16.57 -3.26
N ASP A 315 14.58 17.30 -4.11
CA ASP A 315 13.27 16.87 -4.61
C ASP A 315 13.41 15.56 -5.39
N MET A 316 12.40 14.71 -5.34
CA MET A 316 12.40 13.42 -6.04
C MET A 316 11.14 13.22 -6.87
N ILE A 317 11.26 12.47 -7.96
CA ILE A 317 10.10 11.92 -8.66
C ILE A 317 10.29 10.42 -8.63
N TRP A 318 9.35 9.77 -7.95
CA TRP A 318 9.30 8.34 -7.84
C TRP A 318 8.47 7.83 -9.02
N ASN A 319 8.95 6.80 -9.70
CA ASN A 319 8.23 6.12 -10.77
C ASN A 319 6.84 5.69 -10.30
N TYR A 320 6.77 5.20 -9.08
CA TYR A 320 5.53 5.07 -8.34
C TYR A 320 5.77 5.22 -6.83
N HIS A 321 4.71 5.55 -6.11
CA HIS A 321 4.66 5.58 -4.66
C HIS A 321 3.38 4.89 -4.18
N CYS A 322 3.43 4.23 -3.04
CA CYS A 322 2.29 3.48 -2.50
C CYS A 322 1.94 3.96 -1.09
N TRP A 323 0.65 4.17 -0.84
CA TRP A 323 0.09 4.48 0.47
C TRP A 323 -1.21 3.68 0.69
N VAL A 324 -1.93 3.96 1.77
CA VAL A 324 -3.25 3.36 2.03
C VAL A 324 -4.36 4.40 2.08
N GLU A 325 -5.56 3.99 1.67
CA GLU A 325 -6.79 4.72 1.94
C GLU A 325 -7.64 3.94 2.96
N SER A 326 -8.07 4.61 4.03
CA SER A 326 -8.97 4.06 5.04
C SER A 326 -10.35 4.73 4.95
N TRP A 327 -11.41 3.95 4.99
CA TRP A 327 -12.79 4.46 4.95
C TRP A 327 -13.27 4.87 6.34
N MET A 328 -13.65 6.14 6.51
CA MET A 328 -14.20 6.65 7.75
C MET A 328 -14.95 7.97 7.57
N THR A 329 -15.80 8.33 8.53
CA THR A 329 -16.34 9.68 8.68
C THR A 329 -15.31 10.64 9.30
N ARG A 330 -15.47 11.94 9.05
CA ARG A 330 -14.60 13.03 9.54
C ARG A 330 -15.41 14.06 10.35
N PRO A 331 -15.90 13.69 11.55
CA PRO A 331 -16.67 14.62 12.40
C PRO A 331 -15.85 15.81 12.91
N ASP A 332 -14.52 15.77 12.77
CA ASP A 332 -13.60 16.86 13.07
C ASP A 332 -13.50 17.91 11.94
N LEU A 333 -14.08 17.65 10.77
CA LEU A 333 -14.10 18.52 9.59
C LEU A 333 -15.54 18.95 9.24
N PRO A 334 -15.73 19.97 8.39
CA PRO A 334 -17.04 20.29 7.82
C PRO A 334 -17.67 19.09 7.09
N PRO A 335 -19.01 19.05 6.94
CA PRO A 335 -19.68 17.98 6.21
C PRO A 335 -19.16 17.83 4.77
N GLY A 336 -19.10 16.58 4.29
CA GLY A 336 -18.73 16.25 2.91
C GLY A 336 -17.32 15.68 2.72
N PHE A 337 -16.54 15.52 3.79
CA PHE A 337 -15.18 14.94 3.77
C PHE A 337 -15.09 13.53 4.35
N ASP A 338 -16.24 12.88 4.55
CA ASP A 338 -16.33 11.46 4.86
C ASP A 338 -15.88 10.59 3.68
N GLY A 339 -15.60 9.31 3.94
CA GLY A 339 -15.21 8.33 2.95
C GLY A 339 -13.72 8.03 3.00
N TRP A 340 -13.07 7.93 1.84
CA TRP A 340 -11.65 7.56 1.75
C TRP A 340 -10.71 8.64 2.29
N GLN A 341 -9.84 8.23 3.20
CA GLN A 341 -8.80 9.06 3.77
C GLN A 341 -7.42 8.49 3.44
N ALA A 342 -6.59 9.23 2.73
CA ALA A 342 -5.22 8.83 2.41
C ALA A 342 -4.32 8.94 3.65
N SER A 343 -3.48 7.94 3.88
CA SER A 343 -2.46 7.92 4.93
C SER A 343 -1.22 7.21 4.39
N ASP A 344 -0.07 7.86 4.52
CA ASP A 344 1.19 7.28 4.05
C ASP A 344 2.03 6.82 5.25
N PRO A 345 2.27 5.50 5.40
CA PRO A 345 3.17 4.97 6.42
C PRO A 345 4.65 5.06 6.03
N THR A 346 4.97 5.47 4.80
CA THR A 346 6.35 5.63 4.33
C THR A 346 6.99 6.85 5.01
N PRO A 347 8.19 6.72 5.59
CA PRO A 347 8.84 7.81 6.33
C PRO A 347 9.50 8.83 5.38
N GLN A 348 8.69 9.61 4.68
CA GLN A 348 9.10 10.66 3.74
C GLN A 348 9.28 12.00 4.45
N GLU A 349 8.21 12.54 5.02
CA GLU A 349 8.21 13.83 5.73
C GLU A 349 7.75 13.68 7.18
N LYS A 350 8.15 14.64 8.02
CA LYS A 350 7.75 14.67 9.43
C LYS A 350 6.53 15.56 9.63
N SER A 351 5.42 14.95 10.06
CA SER A 351 4.26 15.67 10.57
C SER A 351 4.39 15.86 12.08
N GLU A 352 4.40 17.11 12.55
CA GLU A 352 4.53 17.44 13.99
C GLU A 352 5.76 16.79 14.65
N GLY A 353 6.85 16.62 13.89
CA GLY A 353 8.12 16.05 14.35
C GLY A 353 8.23 14.52 14.28
N VAL A 354 7.18 13.83 13.85
CA VAL A 354 7.09 12.35 13.75
C VAL A 354 6.93 11.95 12.28
N PHE A 355 7.59 10.87 11.85
CA PHE A 355 7.41 10.29 10.52
C PHE A 355 6.04 9.61 10.41
N CYS A 356 5.04 10.41 10.09
CA CYS A 356 3.67 9.99 9.83
C CYS A 356 3.01 10.97 8.86
N CYS A 357 2.02 10.50 8.11
CA CYS A 357 1.28 11.28 7.14
C CYS A 357 -0.19 10.84 7.12
N GLY A 358 -1.09 11.82 7.22
CA GLY A 358 -2.53 11.62 7.21
C GLY A 358 -3.12 11.28 8.60
N PRO A 359 -4.41 10.88 8.64
CA PRO A 359 -5.31 10.72 7.50
C PRO A 359 -5.82 12.05 6.91
N VAL A 360 -5.74 12.21 5.59
CA VAL A 360 -6.32 13.34 4.82
C VAL A 360 -7.49 12.86 3.98
N PRO A 361 -8.62 13.60 3.89
CA PRO A 361 -9.69 13.22 2.98
C PRO A 361 -9.19 13.28 1.52
N VAL A 362 -9.40 12.21 0.75
CA VAL A 362 -9.06 12.21 -0.69
C VAL A 362 -9.79 13.35 -1.42
N ARG A 363 -11.02 13.64 -1.00
CA ARG A 363 -11.78 14.80 -1.48
C ARG A 363 -11.09 16.13 -1.16
N ALA A 364 -10.46 16.30 0.00
CA ALA A 364 -9.74 17.53 0.33
C ALA A 364 -8.57 17.76 -0.64
N ILE A 365 -7.89 16.69 -1.06
CA ILE A 365 -6.85 16.76 -2.10
C ILE A 365 -7.45 17.18 -3.44
N LYS A 366 -8.56 16.57 -3.85
CA LYS A 366 -9.25 16.95 -5.09
C LYS A 366 -9.71 18.40 -5.14
N GLU A 367 -10.23 18.91 -4.03
CA GLU A 367 -10.79 20.26 -3.92
C GLU A 367 -9.77 21.32 -3.47
N GLY A 368 -8.49 20.97 -3.32
CA GLY A 368 -7.43 21.89 -2.89
C GLY A 368 -7.60 22.46 -1.47
N GLU A 369 -8.21 21.71 -0.55
CA GLU A 369 -8.42 22.11 0.86
C GLU A 369 -7.16 21.86 1.71
N LEU A 370 -6.08 22.60 1.42
CA LEU A 370 -4.75 22.33 1.98
C LEU A 370 -4.60 22.68 3.46
N THR A 371 -5.55 23.43 4.04
CA THR A 371 -5.54 23.76 5.47
C THR A 371 -6.10 22.65 6.36
N PHE A 372 -6.70 21.62 5.76
CA PHE A 372 -7.32 20.55 6.53
C PHE A 372 -6.30 19.59 7.11
N LYS A 373 -6.58 19.17 8.34
CA LYS A 373 -5.79 18.12 8.97
C LYS A 373 -6.14 16.76 8.36
N TYR A 374 -5.18 15.89 8.13
CA TYR A 374 -3.74 16.02 8.40
C TYR A 374 -2.96 16.07 7.09
N ASP A 375 -1.86 16.81 7.03
CA ASP A 375 -0.83 16.67 5.97
C ASP A 375 -1.32 16.88 4.52
N ALA A 376 -2.43 17.60 4.33
CA ALA A 376 -3.01 17.88 3.02
C ALA A 376 -2.04 18.54 2.02
N PRO A 377 -1.17 19.50 2.40
CA PRO A 377 -0.23 20.10 1.46
C PRO A 377 0.74 19.07 0.85
N PHE A 378 1.22 18.13 1.66
CA PHE A 378 2.18 17.11 1.24
C PHE A 378 1.55 16.15 0.23
N VAL A 379 0.42 15.53 0.60
CA VAL A 379 -0.30 14.60 -0.28
C VAL A 379 -0.81 15.30 -1.55
N PHE A 380 -1.17 16.59 -1.47
CA PHE A 380 -1.53 17.36 -2.65
C PHE A 380 -0.33 17.55 -3.58
N ALA A 381 0.85 17.87 -3.04
CA ALA A 381 2.07 18.00 -3.84
C ALA A 381 2.41 16.69 -4.56
N GLU A 382 2.30 15.54 -3.88
CA GLU A 382 2.58 14.22 -4.46
C GLU A 382 1.83 13.95 -5.76
N VAL A 383 0.61 14.49 -5.88
CA VAL A 383 -0.25 14.29 -7.05
C VAL A 383 -0.35 15.51 -7.96
N ASN A 384 -0.05 16.74 -7.52
CA ASN A 384 -0.28 17.96 -8.31
C ASN A 384 0.95 18.85 -8.54
N ALA A 385 2.13 18.51 -8.01
CA ALA A 385 3.32 19.34 -8.22
C ALA A 385 3.69 19.53 -9.70
N ASP A 386 4.21 20.70 -10.05
CA ASP A 386 4.78 20.95 -11.37
C ASP A 386 6.18 20.37 -11.47
N LEU A 387 6.54 19.91 -12.66
CA LEU A 387 7.89 19.47 -12.96
C LEU A 387 8.61 20.46 -13.88
N VAL A 388 9.61 21.15 -13.33
CA VAL A 388 10.36 22.19 -14.04
C VAL A 388 11.78 21.73 -14.27
N TYR A 389 12.11 21.48 -15.54
CA TYR A 389 13.46 21.19 -15.97
C TYR A 389 14.18 22.46 -16.44
N THR A 390 15.42 22.66 -15.98
CA THR A 390 16.27 23.80 -16.33
C THR A 390 17.61 23.29 -16.84
N LEU A 391 17.96 23.68 -18.07
CA LEU A 391 19.27 23.42 -18.66
C LEU A 391 20.27 24.46 -18.16
N LYS A 392 21.43 24.01 -17.68
CA LYS A 392 22.58 24.82 -17.28
C LYS A 392 23.69 24.65 -18.31
N TYR A 393 24.03 25.75 -18.96
CA TYR A 393 25.13 25.82 -19.93
C TYR A 393 26.48 25.95 -19.23
N ASN A 394 27.55 25.59 -19.95
CA ASN A 394 28.93 25.72 -19.47
C ASN A 394 29.34 27.18 -19.18
N ASP A 395 28.68 28.16 -19.83
CA ASP A 395 28.87 29.59 -19.58
C ASP A 395 28.15 30.08 -18.30
N GLY A 396 27.46 29.18 -17.58
CA GLY A 396 26.70 29.47 -16.37
C GLY A 396 25.28 29.97 -16.62
N SER A 397 24.89 30.25 -17.86
CA SER A 397 23.52 30.65 -18.20
C SER A 397 22.55 29.47 -18.07
N THR A 398 21.27 29.78 -17.83
CA THR A 398 20.21 28.78 -17.70
C THR A 398 19.04 29.03 -18.64
N ARG A 399 18.39 27.95 -19.07
CA ARG A 399 17.17 27.97 -19.90
C ARG A 399 16.19 26.92 -19.41
N LYS A 400 14.90 27.27 -19.34
CA LYS A 400 13.85 26.27 -19.07
C LYS A 400 13.76 25.29 -20.25
N ILE A 401 13.63 24.02 -19.94
CA ILE A 401 13.47 22.95 -20.92
C ILE A 401 11.98 22.69 -21.10
N VAL A 402 11.52 22.72 -22.35
CA VAL A 402 10.16 22.34 -22.70
C VAL A 402 10.02 20.83 -22.59
N ASN A 403 9.09 20.37 -21.77
CA ASN A 403 8.78 18.95 -21.56
C ASN A 403 7.28 18.79 -21.27
N ASP A 404 6.75 17.58 -21.42
CA ASP A 404 5.33 17.24 -21.26
C ASP A 404 5.04 16.29 -20.09
N GLN A 405 6.04 16.02 -19.24
CA GLN A 405 5.88 15.12 -18.11
C GLN A 405 4.97 15.71 -17.03
N LYS A 406 4.16 14.84 -16.43
CA LYS A 406 3.21 15.19 -15.38
C LYS A 406 3.36 14.25 -14.19
N VAL A 407 3.12 14.77 -12.99
CA VAL A 407 3.08 13.97 -11.77
C VAL A 407 1.66 13.49 -11.48
N GLY A 408 1.51 12.51 -10.61
CA GLY A 408 0.18 12.11 -10.13
C GLY A 408 -0.65 11.39 -11.20
N GLN A 409 -0.09 10.36 -11.83
CA GLN A 409 -0.72 9.66 -12.96
C GLN A 409 -1.25 8.28 -12.58
N LYS A 410 -2.33 7.87 -13.28
CA LYS A 410 -2.94 6.53 -13.22
C LYS A 410 -2.99 5.99 -11.79
N ILE A 411 -3.48 6.78 -10.85
CA ILE A 411 -3.58 6.39 -9.44
C ILE A 411 -4.45 5.14 -9.38
N SER A 412 -3.91 4.06 -8.85
CA SER A 412 -4.41 2.70 -9.07
C SER A 412 -4.66 1.96 -7.76
N THR A 413 -5.72 1.17 -7.72
CA THR A 413 -5.98 0.20 -6.66
C THR A 413 -6.57 -1.09 -7.25
N LYS A 414 -6.64 -2.16 -6.46
CA LYS A 414 -7.30 -3.40 -6.89
C LYS A 414 -8.82 -3.19 -6.91
N SER A 415 -9.47 -3.66 -7.96
CA SER A 415 -10.94 -3.61 -8.07
C SER A 415 -11.62 -4.50 -7.04
N VAL A 416 -12.82 -4.09 -6.61
CA VAL A 416 -13.67 -4.88 -5.70
C VAL A 416 -13.99 -6.24 -6.32
N GLY A 417 -13.59 -7.31 -5.64
CA GLY A 417 -13.90 -8.69 -6.03
C GLY A 417 -13.18 -9.20 -7.29
N ARG A 418 -12.27 -8.41 -7.88
CA ARG A 418 -11.55 -8.79 -9.09
C ARG A 418 -10.08 -8.39 -9.05
N ASP A 419 -9.29 -9.00 -9.92
CA ASP A 419 -7.84 -8.77 -9.99
C ASP A 419 -7.46 -7.63 -10.95
N GLU A 420 -8.44 -7.04 -11.64
CA GLU A 420 -8.16 -5.91 -12.53
C GLU A 420 -7.84 -4.64 -11.74
N ARG A 421 -7.05 -3.79 -12.38
CA ARG A 421 -6.73 -2.44 -11.93
C ARG A 421 -7.97 -1.53 -12.01
N GLU A 422 -8.29 -0.87 -10.91
CA GLU A 422 -9.20 0.27 -10.86
C GLU A 422 -8.40 1.58 -10.92
N ASP A 423 -8.73 2.46 -11.87
CA ASP A 423 -8.15 3.81 -11.95
C ASP A 423 -8.98 4.79 -11.11
N ILE A 424 -8.37 5.30 -10.04
CA ILE A 424 -8.97 6.24 -9.10
C ILE A 424 -8.36 7.65 -9.20
N THR A 425 -7.65 7.98 -10.28
CA THR A 425 -7.03 9.31 -10.49
C THR A 425 -8.06 10.44 -10.37
N HIS A 426 -9.27 10.20 -10.89
CA HIS A 426 -10.39 11.14 -10.86
C HIS A 426 -10.92 11.43 -9.43
N LEU A 427 -10.53 10.64 -8.42
CA LEU A 427 -10.83 10.92 -7.02
C LEU A 427 -9.86 11.92 -6.40
N TYR A 428 -8.65 12.05 -6.94
CA TYR A 428 -7.58 12.92 -6.42
C TYR A 428 -7.46 14.24 -7.16
N LYS A 429 -7.82 14.29 -8.44
CA LYS A 429 -7.65 15.49 -9.28
C LYS A 429 -8.71 15.57 -10.37
N TYR A 430 -9.01 16.80 -10.78
CA TYR A 430 -9.82 17.08 -11.96
C TYR A 430 -9.03 16.83 -13.26
N PRO A 431 -9.70 16.64 -14.41
CA PRO A 431 -9.02 16.50 -15.69
C PRO A 431 -8.12 17.70 -15.99
N GLU A 432 -6.90 17.42 -16.44
CA GLU A 432 -5.90 18.44 -16.79
C GLU A 432 -6.45 19.40 -17.87
N GLY A 433 -6.35 20.71 -17.62
CA GLY A 433 -6.86 21.78 -18.46
C GLY A 433 -8.32 22.18 -18.21
N SER A 434 -9.03 21.51 -17.30
CA SER A 434 -10.41 21.86 -16.93
C SER A 434 -10.51 23.16 -16.13
N ALA A 435 -11.72 23.74 -16.06
CA ALA A 435 -11.96 24.94 -15.26
C ALA A 435 -11.86 24.66 -13.76
N GLU A 436 -12.33 23.50 -13.34
CA GLU A 436 -12.30 22.99 -11.97
C GLU A 436 -10.85 22.81 -11.51
N GLU A 437 -10.00 22.23 -12.35
CA GLU A 437 -8.56 22.10 -12.05
C GLU A 437 -7.91 23.47 -11.82
N ARG A 438 -8.19 24.46 -12.68
CA ARG A 438 -7.68 25.83 -12.54
C ARG A 438 -8.12 26.48 -11.23
N GLN A 439 -9.39 26.33 -10.87
CA GLN A 439 -9.94 26.86 -9.62
C GLN A 439 -9.27 26.22 -8.39
N VAL A 440 -9.02 24.91 -8.44
CA VAL A 440 -8.31 24.19 -7.37
C VAL A 440 -6.88 24.72 -7.22
N PHE A 441 -6.18 25.00 -8.31
CA PHE A 441 -4.83 25.58 -8.25
C PHE A 441 -4.81 27.02 -7.76
N GLU A 442 -5.80 27.85 -8.11
CA GLU A 442 -5.96 29.19 -7.53
C GLU A 442 -6.13 29.10 -6.01
N LYS A 443 -7.00 28.21 -5.55
CA LYS A 443 -7.26 27.97 -4.13
C LYS A 443 -6.04 27.43 -3.39
N ALA A 444 -5.29 26.51 -3.99
CA ALA A 444 -4.05 25.97 -3.46
C ALA A 444 -2.86 26.95 -3.55
N ASN A 445 -3.06 28.16 -4.11
CA ASN A 445 -2.02 29.15 -4.38
C ASN A 445 -0.87 28.60 -5.26
N HIS A 446 -1.21 27.71 -6.20
CA HIS A 446 -0.29 27.09 -7.15
C HIS A 446 -0.02 28.06 -8.32
N GLN A 447 0.65 29.18 -8.03
CA GLN A 447 0.84 30.27 -9.00
C GLN A 447 1.67 29.85 -10.22
N ASN A 448 2.58 28.89 -10.08
CA ASN A 448 3.44 28.43 -11.17
C ASN A 448 2.63 27.82 -12.32
N LYS A 449 1.75 26.85 -12.05
CA LYS A 449 0.85 26.23 -13.05
C LYS A 449 -0.15 27.23 -13.65
N LEU A 450 -0.59 28.23 -12.89
CA LEU A 450 -1.48 29.29 -13.40
C LEU A 450 -0.76 30.22 -14.40
N LEU A 451 0.52 30.50 -14.16
CA LEU A 451 1.36 31.39 -14.97
C LEU A 451 2.11 30.67 -16.10
N GLN A 452 2.09 29.34 -16.16
CA GLN A 452 2.73 28.58 -17.23
C GLN A 452 2.09 28.91 -18.59
N GLN A 453 2.86 29.61 -19.43
CA GLN A 453 2.61 29.66 -20.87
C GLN A 453 3.23 28.42 -21.52
N LYS A 454 2.49 27.73 -22.40
CA LYS A 454 3.07 26.67 -23.24
C LYS A 454 4.16 27.29 -24.10
N GLY A 455 5.42 27.03 -23.77
CA GLY A 455 6.54 27.37 -24.65
C GLY A 455 6.38 26.62 -25.96
N ASN A 456 6.29 27.34 -27.08
CA ASN A 456 6.22 26.75 -28.41
C ASN A 456 7.51 27.07 -29.17
N SER A 457 8.53 26.25 -28.96
CA SER A 457 9.78 26.33 -29.74
C SER A 457 9.60 25.86 -31.19
N GLY A 458 8.45 25.26 -31.52
CA GLY A 458 8.19 24.57 -32.78
C GLY A 458 9.01 23.29 -32.99
N LEU A 459 9.96 22.97 -32.09
CA LEU A 459 10.67 21.70 -32.07
C LEU A 459 9.91 20.70 -31.20
N HIS A 460 9.82 19.45 -31.65
CA HIS A 460 9.18 18.38 -30.90
C HIS A 460 10.07 17.14 -30.84
N ILE A 461 10.02 16.44 -29.71
CA ILE A 461 10.77 15.21 -29.49
C ILE A 461 9.88 14.17 -28.80
N THR A 462 9.97 12.92 -29.24
CA THR A 462 9.24 11.79 -28.64
C THR A 462 10.11 10.56 -28.62
N ILE A 463 9.93 9.69 -27.63
CA ILE A 463 10.64 8.42 -27.52
C ILE A 463 9.69 7.25 -27.84
N LYS A 464 10.05 6.45 -28.86
CA LYS A 464 9.34 5.23 -29.24
C LYS A 464 10.18 3.99 -28.94
N LEU A 465 9.48 2.93 -28.55
CA LEU A 465 10.06 1.64 -28.20
C LEU A 465 9.89 0.64 -29.35
N SER A 466 10.80 -0.32 -29.48
CA SER A 466 10.56 -1.53 -30.27
C SER A 466 9.57 -2.46 -29.56
N THR A 467 8.98 -3.40 -30.29
CA THR A 467 8.05 -4.40 -29.72
C THR A 467 8.83 -5.55 -29.07
N GLY A 468 8.31 -6.10 -27.96
CA GLY A 468 8.84 -7.31 -27.35
C GLY A 468 10.09 -7.10 -26.48
N ILE A 469 10.22 -5.91 -25.87
CA ILE A 469 11.28 -5.61 -24.90
C ILE A 469 11.09 -6.47 -23.66
N ARG A 470 12.11 -7.27 -23.29
CA ARG A 470 12.10 -8.16 -22.13
C ARG A 470 13.46 -8.19 -21.46
N LYS A 471 13.50 -8.57 -20.19
CA LYS A 471 14.74 -8.79 -19.46
C LYS A 471 15.53 -9.94 -20.10
N GLY A 472 16.83 -9.73 -20.34
CA GLY A 472 17.70 -10.72 -20.96
C GLY A 472 17.92 -10.56 -22.47
N CYS A 473 17.19 -9.66 -23.14
CA CYS A 473 17.30 -9.45 -24.59
C CYS A 473 17.96 -8.11 -24.94
N ASP A 474 18.60 -8.07 -26.12
CA ASP A 474 19.00 -6.81 -26.75
C ASP A 474 17.79 -6.18 -27.45
N PHE A 475 17.65 -4.87 -27.38
CA PHE A 475 16.54 -4.15 -28.03
C PHE A 475 16.89 -2.72 -28.41
N ASP A 476 16.17 -2.17 -29.38
CA ASP A 476 16.33 -0.80 -29.86
C ASP A 476 15.23 0.12 -29.34
N VAL A 477 15.60 1.35 -29.04
CA VAL A 477 14.68 2.47 -28.75
C VAL A 477 14.99 3.64 -29.67
N PHE A 478 14.04 4.53 -29.89
CA PHE A 478 14.15 5.56 -30.92
C PHE A 478 13.73 6.93 -30.40
N ALA A 479 14.60 7.92 -30.56
CA ALA A 479 14.23 9.33 -30.44
C ALA A 479 13.75 9.83 -31.80
N ILE A 480 12.56 10.40 -31.85
CA ILE A 480 11.99 11.03 -33.04
C ILE A 480 11.96 12.52 -32.78
N VAL A 481 12.70 13.28 -33.57
CA VAL A 481 12.79 14.73 -33.48
C VAL A 481 12.20 15.36 -34.73
N SER A 482 11.37 16.39 -34.58
CA SER A 482 10.69 17.07 -35.68
C SER A 482 10.77 18.59 -35.53
N ASN A 483 10.75 19.26 -36.67
CA ASN A 483 10.78 20.72 -36.78
C ASN A 483 9.49 21.21 -37.43
N ASN A 484 8.62 21.83 -36.63
CA ASN A 484 7.37 22.43 -37.07
C ASN A 484 7.49 23.95 -37.26
N THR A 485 8.71 24.47 -37.43
CA THR A 485 8.98 25.87 -37.80
C THR A 485 9.20 26.01 -39.30
N GLU A 486 9.17 27.25 -39.80
CA GLU A 486 9.44 27.57 -41.22
C GLU A 486 10.94 27.66 -41.54
N GLU A 487 11.81 27.57 -40.52
CA GLU A 487 13.26 27.73 -40.67
C GLU A 487 13.99 26.40 -40.57
N ASN A 488 15.15 26.29 -41.25
CA ASN A 488 16.05 25.16 -41.02
C ASN A 488 16.63 25.24 -39.60
N LYS A 489 16.57 24.14 -38.87
CA LYS A 489 17.11 24.04 -37.52
C LYS A 489 18.36 23.18 -37.49
N LYS A 490 19.38 23.68 -36.78
CA LYS A 490 20.60 22.93 -36.48
C LYS A 490 20.66 22.70 -34.98
N CYS A 491 20.56 21.44 -34.58
CA CYS A 491 20.41 21.05 -33.19
C CYS A 491 21.50 20.07 -32.76
N ARG A 492 21.69 20.00 -31.44
CA ARG A 492 22.35 18.88 -30.76
C ARG A 492 21.28 17.96 -30.19
N LEU A 493 21.40 16.65 -30.42
CA LEU A 493 20.57 15.64 -29.77
C LEU A 493 21.42 14.79 -28.85
N VAL A 494 21.11 14.84 -27.56
CA VAL A 494 21.65 13.91 -26.56
C VAL A 494 20.57 12.89 -26.24
N PHE A 495 20.85 11.60 -26.47
CA PHE A 495 19.93 10.51 -26.21
C PHE A 495 20.61 9.46 -25.32
N ALA A 496 20.14 9.34 -24.08
CA ALA A 496 20.74 8.53 -23.05
C ALA A 496 19.72 7.55 -22.46
N SER A 497 20.25 6.47 -21.90
CA SER A 497 19.49 5.48 -21.14
C SER A 497 20.27 5.10 -19.89
N ARG A 498 19.60 5.01 -18.75
CA ARG A 498 20.21 4.65 -17.48
C ARG A 498 19.26 3.73 -16.71
N ALA A 499 19.83 2.72 -16.04
CA ALA A 499 19.05 1.96 -15.08
C ALA A 499 18.60 2.89 -13.95
N VAL A 500 17.40 2.70 -13.44
CA VAL A 500 16.87 3.51 -12.34
C VAL A 500 16.17 2.62 -11.32
N SER A 501 16.26 2.99 -10.05
CA SER A 501 15.36 2.43 -9.03
C SER A 501 13.98 3.08 -9.14
N TYR A 502 12.96 2.44 -8.58
CA TYR A 502 11.60 2.98 -8.65
C TYR A 502 11.43 4.34 -7.94
N ASN A 503 12.28 4.68 -6.95
CA ASN A 503 12.24 5.99 -6.30
C ASN A 503 13.01 7.09 -7.08
N GLY A 504 13.46 6.77 -8.30
CA GLY A 504 14.08 7.73 -9.22
C GLY A 504 15.58 7.93 -9.04
N ILE A 505 16.26 7.11 -8.23
CA ILE A 505 17.73 7.15 -8.13
C ILE A 505 18.31 6.65 -9.46
N ILE A 506 19.20 7.46 -10.02
CA ILE A 506 19.78 7.24 -11.33
C ILE A 506 21.03 6.37 -11.19
N GLY A 507 20.99 5.20 -11.80
CA GLY A 507 22.10 4.28 -11.88
C GLY A 507 23.04 4.57 -13.06
N ARG A 508 23.79 3.54 -13.45
CA ARG A 508 24.78 3.63 -14.53
C ARG A 508 24.11 3.69 -15.90
N GLU A 509 24.88 4.20 -16.86
CA GLU A 509 24.46 4.32 -18.26
C GLU A 509 24.36 2.94 -18.93
N CYS A 510 23.25 2.71 -19.62
CA CYS A 510 22.98 1.50 -20.41
C CYS A 510 23.24 1.72 -21.91
N GLY A 511 23.29 2.98 -22.35
CA GLY A 511 23.49 3.39 -23.73
C GLY A 511 23.37 4.90 -23.87
N PHE A 512 24.18 5.48 -24.76
CA PHE A 512 24.27 6.93 -24.98
C PHE A 512 24.63 7.27 -26.42
N LYS A 513 24.06 8.37 -26.91
CA LYS A 513 24.40 9.03 -28.17
C LYS A 513 24.38 10.54 -27.98
N ASP A 514 25.41 11.20 -28.50
CA ASP A 514 25.50 12.66 -28.58
C ASP A 514 25.75 13.06 -30.04
N LEU A 515 24.70 13.52 -30.69
CA LEU A 515 24.72 13.94 -32.08
C LEU A 515 24.80 15.47 -32.16
N LEU A 516 26.01 15.97 -32.42
CA LEU A 516 26.30 17.41 -32.45
C LEU A 516 25.74 18.15 -33.67
N ASN A 517 25.29 17.44 -34.71
CA ASN A 517 24.83 18.06 -35.96
C ASN A 517 23.56 17.36 -36.46
N VAL A 518 22.45 17.62 -35.78
CA VAL A 518 21.12 17.22 -36.24
C VAL A 518 20.50 18.38 -37.03
N GLU A 519 20.49 18.23 -38.35
CA GLU A 519 19.83 19.18 -39.25
C GLU A 519 18.38 18.74 -39.48
N LEU A 520 17.44 19.68 -39.30
CA LEU A 520 16.01 19.48 -39.48
C LEU A 520 15.47 20.58 -40.39
N ALA A 521 15.06 20.18 -41.60
CA ALA A 521 14.36 21.07 -42.53
C ALA A 521 12.97 21.45 -41.98
N PRO A 522 12.35 22.54 -42.48
CA PRO A 522 10.96 22.87 -42.17
C PRO A 522 10.02 21.69 -42.43
N GLY A 523 9.21 21.32 -41.44
CA GLY A 523 8.35 20.13 -41.48
C GLY A 523 9.07 18.78 -41.46
N GLY A 524 10.41 18.78 -41.32
CA GLY A 524 11.24 17.59 -41.36
C GLY A 524 11.24 16.82 -40.05
N GLU A 525 11.40 15.49 -40.15
CA GLU A 525 11.53 14.57 -39.03
C GLU A 525 12.82 13.75 -39.17
N ARG A 526 13.47 13.45 -38.04
CA ARG A 526 14.60 12.51 -37.97
C ARG A 526 14.39 11.49 -36.87
N LYS A 527 14.57 10.21 -37.22
CA LYS A 527 14.53 9.08 -36.30
C LYS A 527 15.96 8.65 -35.95
N VAL A 528 16.28 8.61 -34.65
CA VAL A 528 17.61 8.25 -34.14
C VAL A 528 17.49 7.01 -33.25
N PRO A 529 18.07 5.85 -33.64
CA PRO A 529 18.04 4.64 -32.82
C PRO A 529 19.06 4.71 -31.68
N LEU A 530 18.80 4.02 -30.57
CA LEU A 530 19.73 3.72 -29.49
C LEU A 530 19.56 2.24 -29.11
N SER A 531 20.63 1.45 -29.29
CA SER A 531 20.62 0.01 -29.02
C SER A 531 21.04 -0.29 -27.59
N LEU A 532 20.20 -1.00 -26.86
CA LEU A 532 20.42 -1.43 -25.49
C LEU A 532 20.77 -2.92 -25.49
N ASN A 533 22.02 -3.20 -25.14
CA ASN A 533 22.52 -4.57 -25.10
C ASN A 533 22.44 -5.09 -23.66
N TYR A 534 22.01 -6.33 -23.46
CA TYR A 534 21.92 -6.99 -22.16
C TYR A 534 23.22 -6.87 -21.38
N SER A 535 24.36 -7.11 -22.04
CA SER A 535 25.70 -6.98 -21.43
C SER A 535 26.02 -5.60 -20.84
N LYS A 536 25.31 -4.54 -21.25
CA LYS A 536 25.49 -3.18 -20.72
C LYS A 536 24.52 -2.83 -19.60
N TYR A 537 23.32 -3.41 -19.57
CA TYR A 537 22.32 -3.07 -18.58
C TYR A 537 22.18 -4.11 -17.46
N CYS A 538 22.57 -5.37 -17.68
CA CYS A 538 22.29 -6.47 -16.74
C CYS A 538 22.85 -6.26 -15.34
N THR A 539 24.07 -5.74 -15.23
CA THR A 539 24.74 -5.46 -13.93
C THR A 539 24.26 -4.16 -13.28
N ASN A 540 23.52 -3.34 -14.00
CA ASN A 540 23.07 -2.03 -13.55
C ASN A 540 21.59 -2.02 -13.17
N LEU A 541 20.83 -3.00 -13.66
CA LEU A 541 19.39 -3.12 -13.44
C LEU A 541 19.10 -3.40 -11.97
N THR A 542 18.18 -2.65 -11.38
CA THR A 542 17.65 -2.94 -10.04
C THR A 542 16.59 -4.05 -10.11
N GLU A 543 16.14 -4.53 -8.95
CA GLU A 543 15.02 -5.47 -8.87
C GLU A 543 13.68 -4.89 -9.35
N ASP A 544 13.62 -3.58 -9.63
CA ASP A 544 12.46 -2.93 -10.25
C ASP A 544 12.39 -3.11 -11.77
N ASN A 545 13.46 -3.63 -12.40
CA ASN A 545 13.55 -3.83 -13.85
C ASN A 545 13.31 -2.54 -14.67
N LEU A 546 13.69 -1.38 -14.14
CA LEU A 546 13.43 -0.08 -14.76
C LEU A 546 14.66 0.49 -15.49
N ILE A 547 14.43 0.99 -16.72
CA ILE A 547 15.39 1.79 -17.47
C ILE A 547 14.73 3.11 -17.88
N ARG A 548 15.35 4.23 -17.50
CA ARG A 548 14.92 5.57 -17.92
C ARG A 548 15.63 5.97 -19.21
N LEU A 549 14.84 6.35 -20.21
CA LEU A 549 15.29 6.98 -21.44
C LEU A 549 15.11 8.50 -21.33
N GLY A 550 16.14 9.25 -21.72
CA GLY A 550 16.08 10.71 -21.80
C GLY A 550 16.65 11.18 -23.13
N ALA A 551 15.88 11.99 -23.84
CA ALA A 551 16.30 12.60 -25.10
C ALA A 551 16.16 14.12 -24.99
N LEU A 552 17.28 14.84 -25.12
CA LEU A 552 17.40 16.28 -25.00
C LEU A 552 17.83 16.87 -26.35
N LEU A 553 17.00 17.73 -26.93
CA LEU A 553 17.27 18.43 -28.19
C LEU A 553 17.53 19.92 -27.89
N ILE A 554 18.71 20.41 -28.27
CA ILE A 554 19.14 21.79 -28.05
C ILE A 554 19.29 22.49 -29.40
N ASP A 555 18.55 23.57 -29.65
CA ASP A 555 18.70 24.43 -30.82
C ASP A 555 19.90 25.37 -30.62
N TYR A 556 20.88 25.31 -31.53
CA TYR A 556 22.05 26.19 -31.44
C TYR A 556 21.73 27.66 -31.69
N SER A 557 20.70 27.95 -32.49
CA SER A 557 20.36 29.31 -32.89
C SER A 557 19.69 30.10 -31.77
N THR A 558 18.72 29.47 -31.09
CA THR A 558 17.92 30.11 -30.04
C THR A 558 18.41 29.79 -28.62
N LYS A 559 19.27 28.77 -28.48
CA LYS A 559 19.58 28.12 -27.19
C LYS A 559 18.32 27.58 -26.48
N GLU A 560 17.23 27.31 -27.21
CA GLU A 560 16.07 26.62 -26.65
C GLU A 560 16.33 25.12 -26.55
N ALA A 561 15.70 24.48 -25.56
CA ALA A 561 15.83 23.05 -25.32
C ALA A 561 14.46 22.40 -25.16
N VAL A 562 14.27 21.26 -25.80
CA VAL A 562 13.08 20.40 -25.66
C VAL A 562 13.55 19.02 -25.25
N MET A 563 12.81 18.37 -24.35
CA MET A 563 13.15 17.06 -23.84
C MET A 563 11.95 16.13 -23.80
N ALA A 564 12.21 14.86 -24.07
CA ALA A 564 11.30 13.76 -23.77
C ALA A 564 11.99 12.78 -22.81
N MET A 565 11.22 12.25 -21.87
CA MET A 565 11.66 11.18 -20.99
C MET A 565 10.62 10.07 -20.96
N ARG A 566 11.10 8.85 -20.87
CA ARG A 566 10.25 7.66 -20.86
C ARG A 566 10.92 6.55 -20.07
N ASP A 567 10.18 5.96 -19.15
CA ASP A 567 10.65 4.80 -18.42
C ASP A 567 10.18 3.51 -19.12
N ILE A 568 11.05 2.50 -19.09
CA ILE A 568 10.77 1.16 -19.59
C ILE A 568 10.80 0.22 -18.40
N VAL A 569 9.74 -0.57 -18.26
CA VAL A 569 9.73 -1.73 -17.37
C VAL A 569 10.07 -2.96 -18.20
N LEU A 570 11.14 -3.68 -17.85
CA LEU A 570 11.50 -4.93 -18.51
C LEU A 570 10.66 -6.08 -17.92
N ASP A 571 9.99 -6.84 -18.79
CA ASP A 571 9.22 -8.00 -18.37
C ASP A 571 10.11 -9.08 -17.76
N ASP A 572 9.71 -9.56 -16.59
CA ASP A 572 10.18 -10.83 -16.05
C ASP A 572 9.54 -12.01 -16.80
N PRO A 573 10.17 -13.20 -16.80
CA PRO A 573 9.60 -14.40 -17.39
C PRO A 573 8.33 -14.85 -16.64
N GLU A 574 7.35 -15.37 -17.38
CA GLU A 574 6.13 -15.90 -16.78
C GLU A 574 6.41 -17.18 -15.95
N ILE A 575 5.86 -17.25 -14.75
CA ILE A 575 5.77 -18.50 -13.98
C ILE A 575 4.47 -19.22 -14.37
N LYS A 576 4.58 -20.36 -15.04
CA LYS A 576 3.44 -21.24 -15.33
C LYS A 576 3.05 -22.00 -14.06
N ILE A 577 1.82 -21.79 -13.59
CA ILE A 577 1.30 -22.38 -12.36
C ILE A 577 0.17 -23.36 -12.68
N ARG A 578 0.35 -24.65 -12.38
CA ARG A 578 -0.65 -25.69 -12.56
C ARG A 578 -0.99 -26.35 -11.23
N ILE A 579 -2.27 -26.31 -10.84
CA ILE A 579 -2.76 -27.02 -9.66
C ILE A 579 -3.14 -28.46 -10.05
N LEU A 580 -2.59 -29.42 -9.33
CA LEU A 580 -2.81 -30.85 -9.50
C LEU A 580 -3.59 -31.41 -8.30
N GLY A 581 -4.55 -32.29 -8.61
CA GLY A 581 -5.53 -32.78 -7.64
C GLY A 581 -6.83 -31.99 -7.69
N GLU A 582 -7.86 -32.52 -7.02
CA GLU A 582 -9.17 -31.86 -6.93
C GLU A 582 -9.15 -30.89 -5.74
N PRO A 583 -9.29 -29.56 -5.96
CA PRO A 583 -9.21 -28.57 -4.90
C PRO A 583 -10.37 -28.68 -3.92
N LYS A 584 -10.12 -29.26 -2.75
CA LYS A 584 -11.08 -29.46 -1.66
C LYS A 584 -10.45 -29.16 -0.31
N GLU A 585 -11.26 -28.69 0.63
CA GLU A 585 -10.85 -28.44 2.00
C GLU A 585 -10.21 -29.70 2.63
N LYS A 586 -9.11 -29.51 3.36
CA LYS A 586 -8.35 -30.56 4.06
C LYS A 586 -7.79 -31.66 3.15
N ARG A 587 -7.79 -31.45 1.82
CA ARG A 587 -7.20 -32.38 0.86
C ARG A 587 -5.87 -31.85 0.33
N LYS A 588 -4.85 -32.69 0.37
CA LYS A 588 -3.52 -32.35 -0.15
C LYS A 588 -3.57 -32.08 -1.66
N LEU A 589 -3.04 -30.94 -2.09
CA LEU A 589 -2.87 -30.51 -3.48
C LEU A 589 -1.39 -30.40 -3.81
N ALA A 590 -1.08 -30.28 -5.11
CA ALA A 590 0.25 -29.94 -5.57
C ALA A 590 0.21 -28.80 -6.58
N ALA A 591 1.09 -27.81 -6.42
CA ALA A 591 1.38 -26.80 -7.43
C ALA A 591 2.61 -27.26 -8.24
N GLU A 592 2.41 -27.54 -9.52
CA GLU A 592 3.48 -27.69 -10.50
C GLU A 592 3.84 -26.31 -11.04
N LEU A 593 5.08 -25.89 -10.81
CA LEU A 593 5.60 -24.57 -11.14
C LEU A 593 6.67 -24.72 -12.22
N THR A 594 6.64 -23.85 -13.23
CA THR A 594 7.63 -23.88 -14.32
C THR A 594 7.98 -22.48 -14.78
N LEU A 595 9.27 -22.19 -14.94
CA LEU A 595 9.80 -20.94 -15.46
C LEU A 595 10.93 -21.25 -16.45
N GLN A 596 10.93 -20.59 -17.61
CA GLN A 596 12.02 -20.72 -18.58
C GLN A 596 13.07 -19.64 -18.31
N ASN A 597 14.36 -20.00 -18.28
CA ASN A 597 15.45 -19.03 -18.16
C ASN A 597 15.51 -18.15 -19.43
N PRO A 598 15.20 -16.84 -19.34
CA PRO A 598 15.22 -15.93 -20.48
C PRO A 598 16.60 -15.28 -20.70
N LEU A 599 17.53 -15.47 -19.78
CA LEU A 599 18.85 -14.83 -19.82
C LEU A 599 19.80 -15.62 -20.74
N PRO A 600 20.76 -14.95 -21.37
CA PRO A 600 21.82 -15.61 -22.14
C PRO A 600 22.88 -16.29 -21.24
N GLU A 601 22.63 -16.40 -19.93
CA GLU A 601 23.53 -16.95 -18.93
C GLU A 601 22.81 -17.94 -18.00
N PRO A 602 23.53 -18.89 -17.38
CA PRO A 602 22.94 -19.80 -16.40
C PRO A 602 22.47 -19.08 -15.15
N LEU A 603 21.37 -19.57 -14.55
CA LEU A 603 20.85 -19.13 -13.25
C LEU A 603 21.31 -20.07 -12.14
N GLN A 604 21.74 -19.51 -11.02
CA GLN A 604 22.18 -20.26 -9.84
C GLN A 604 21.28 -19.98 -8.63
N GLY A 605 21.28 -20.92 -7.67
CA GLY A 605 20.53 -20.76 -6.42
C GLY A 605 19.02 -20.70 -6.61
N CYS A 606 18.49 -21.29 -7.70
CA CYS A 606 17.09 -21.17 -8.07
C CYS A 606 16.17 -21.76 -7.00
N CYS A 607 15.17 -20.98 -6.58
CA CYS A 607 14.23 -21.37 -5.52
C CYS A 607 12.81 -20.94 -5.89
N PHE A 608 11.86 -21.87 -5.84
CA PHE A 608 10.45 -21.54 -5.89
C PHE A 608 9.89 -21.46 -4.48
N THR A 609 9.06 -20.46 -4.20
CA THR A 609 8.32 -20.37 -2.94
C THR A 609 6.83 -20.12 -3.20
N ILE A 610 5.96 -20.77 -2.44
CA ILE A 610 4.51 -20.54 -2.47
C ILE A 610 3.98 -20.09 -1.12
N GLU A 611 2.95 -19.27 -1.15
CA GLU A 611 2.23 -18.79 0.03
C GLU A 611 0.77 -18.46 -0.33
N GLY A 612 -0.15 -18.62 0.62
CA GLY A 612 -1.53 -18.18 0.41
C GLY A 612 -2.44 -18.40 1.62
N ALA A 613 -3.37 -17.45 1.82
CA ALA A 613 -4.38 -17.47 2.88
C ALA A 613 -5.16 -18.78 2.85
N ASN A 614 -5.20 -19.50 3.99
CA ASN A 614 -5.88 -20.79 4.09
C ASN A 614 -5.41 -21.84 3.05
N LEU A 615 -4.25 -21.68 2.42
CA LEU A 615 -3.65 -22.64 1.50
C LEU A 615 -2.38 -23.27 2.09
N THR A 616 -1.54 -22.46 2.74
CA THR A 616 -0.22 -22.88 3.25
C THR A 616 -0.06 -22.78 4.77
N GLY A 617 -1.17 -22.55 5.51
CA GLY A 617 -1.15 -22.48 6.98
C GLY A 617 -0.30 -21.32 7.52
N GLY A 618 -0.38 -20.16 6.86
CA GLY A 618 0.37 -18.96 7.25
C GLY A 618 1.90 -19.08 7.13
N SER A 619 2.41 -20.08 6.44
CA SER A 619 3.86 -20.28 6.22
C SER A 619 4.20 -20.28 4.74
N SER A 620 5.41 -19.79 4.39
CA SER A 620 5.99 -19.97 3.07
C SER A 620 6.50 -21.40 2.90
N ILE A 621 6.22 -22.04 1.76
CA ILE A 621 6.76 -23.36 1.41
C ILE A 621 7.72 -23.18 0.23
N ALA A 622 9.00 -23.46 0.46
CA ALA A 622 10.07 -23.25 -0.52
C ALA A 622 10.67 -24.56 -1.01
N GLU A 623 11.02 -24.62 -2.30
CA GLU A 623 11.67 -25.73 -2.96
C GLU A 623 12.87 -25.21 -3.79
N LYS A 624 14.07 -25.64 -3.44
CA LYS A 624 15.31 -25.25 -4.11
C LYS A 624 15.64 -26.24 -5.23
N LEU A 625 16.12 -25.75 -6.36
CA LEU A 625 16.69 -26.59 -7.41
C LEU A 625 18.19 -26.79 -7.16
N GLU A 626 18.65 -28.03 -7.27
CA GLU A 626 20.04 -28.40 -6.97
C GLU A 626 21.02 -28.01 -8.08
N SER A 627 20.56 -27.97 -9.33
CA SER A 627 21.39 -27.68 -10.49
C SER A 627 21.11 -26.29 -11.04
N PRO A 628 22.14 -25.62 -11.60
CA PRO A 628 21.94 -24.41 -12.38
C PRO A 628 20.98 -24.63 -13.54
N ILE A 629 20.29 -23.56 -13.96
CA ILE A 629 19.35 -23.59 -15.07
C ILE A 629 19.99 -22.88 -16.27
N GLU A 630 20.33 -23.65 -17.29
CA GLU A 630 21.04 -23.16 -18.48
C GLU A 630 20.17 -22.20 -19.33
N PRO A 631 20.77 -21.37 -20.22
CA PRO A 631 20.02 -20.50 -21.11
C PRO A 631 18.94 -21.24 -21.90
N GLY A 632 17.69 -20.77 -21.82
CA GLY A 632 16.54 -21.38 -22.50
C GLY A 632 15.97 -22.65 -21.85
N GLN A 633 16.61 -23.20 -20.80
CA GLN A 633 16.11 -24.35 -20.05
C GLN A 633 14.93 -23.96 -19.13
N GLU A 634 14.05 -24.92 -18.85
CA GLU A 634 12.97 -24.75 -17.86
C GLU A 634 13.40 -25.21 -16.46
N ALA A 635 13.21 -24.34 -15.47
CA ALA A 635 13.19 -24.69 -14.05
C ALA A 635 11.80 -25.22 -13.69
N LYS A 636 11.71 -26.40 -13.08
CA LYS A 636 10.44 -27.05 -12.77
C LYS A 636 10.45 -27.72 -11.40
N VAL A 637 9.42 -27.47 -10.60
CA VAL A 637 9.22 -28.09 -9.29
C VAL A 637 7.76 -28.48 -9.05
N LYS A 638 7.54 -29.30 -8.03
CA LYS A 638 6.20 -29.65 -7.54
C LYS A 638 6.14 -29.47 -6.02
N ILE A 639 5.38 -28.49 -5.57
CA ILE A 639 5.24 -28.16 -4.14
C ILE A 639 3.85 -28.58 -3.65
N TYR A 640 3.79 -29.25 -2.51
CA TYR A 640 2.53 -29.72 -1.93
C TYR A 640 2.02 -28.77 -0.85
N PHE A 641 0.70 -28.57 -0.81
CA PHE A 641 0.03 -27.75 0.19
C PHE A 641 -1.37 -28.31 0.50
N THR A 642 -1.99 -27.87 1.59
CA THR A 642 -3.29 -28.38 2.04
C THR A 642 -4.20 -27.21 2.38
N PRO A 643 -5.24 -26.93 1.57
CA PRO A 643 -6.21 -25.90 1.87
C PRO A 643 -6.96 -26.20 3.17
N THR A 644 -7.17 -25.17 3.99
CA THR A 644 -7.89 -25.28 5.27
C THR A 644 -9.29 -24.70 5.22
N GLN A 645 -9.65 -23.98 4.16
CA GLN A 645 -10.97 -23.36 4.02
C GLN A 645 -11.43 -23.32 2.56
N SER A 646 -12.74 -23.48 2.36
CA SER A 646 -13.40 -23.38 1.05
C SER A 646 -13.57 -21.94 0.53
N GLY A 647 -13.80 -21.82 -0.78
CA GLY A 647 -14.00 -20.55 -1.49
C GLY A 647 -12.84 -20.17 -2.42
N LEU A 648 -12.91 -18.96 -2.99
CA LEU A 648 -11.84 -18.41 -3.82
C LEU A 648 -10.64 -18.08 -2.95
N ARG A 649 -9.45 -18.52 -3.35
CA ARG A 649 -8.16 -18.23 -2.70
C ARG A 649 -7.11 -17.89 -3.74
N LYS A 650 -6.12 -17.08 -3.36
CA LYS A 650 -4.97 -16.75 -4.21
C LYS A 650 -3.71 -17.46 -3.72
N LEU A 651 -3.11 -18.26 -4.59
CA LEU A 651 -1.77 -18.83 -4.38
C LEU A 651 -0.74 -17.88 -4.98
N VAL A 652 0.07 -17.24 -4.13
CA VAL A 652 1.19 -16.38 -4.53
C VAL A 652 2.42 -17.25 -4.74
N VAL A 653 3.15 -17.00 -5.82
CA VAL A 653 4.34 -17.75 -6.22
C VAL A 653 5.49 -16.79 -6.48
N ASP A 654 6.66 -17.21 -6.03
CA ASP A 654 7.92 -16.52 -6.20
C ASP A 654 8.95 -17.48 -6.79
N PHE A 655 9.73 -17.00 -7.74
CA PHE A 655 10.95 -17.63 -8.20
C PHE A 655 12.10 -16.67 -7.95
N ASP A 656 13.11 -17.11 -7.22
CA ASP A 656 14.31 -16.33 -6.91
C ASP A 656 15.57 -17.00 -7.45
N SER A 657 16.51 -16.20 -7.94
CA SER A 657 17.81 -16.64 -8.45
C SER A 657 18.84 -15.50 -8.36
N ASP A 658 20.12 -15.86 -8.42
CA ASP A 658 21.25 -14.92 -8.42
C ASP A 658 21.18 -13.76 -9.44
N LYS A 659 20.61 -13.99 -10.63
CA LYS A 659 20.58 -13.03 -11.74
C LYS A 659 19.18 -12.56 -12.13
N LEU A 660 18.15 -13.41 -11.99
CA LEU A 660 16.78 -12.98 -12.25
C LEU A 660 16.19 -12.20 -11.07
N GLY A 661 16.62 -12.48 -9.84
CA GLY A 661 15.99 -11.98 -8.64
C GLY A 661 14.55 -12.50 -8.51
N HIS A 662 13.71 -11.75 -7.79
CA HIS A 662 12.34 -12.11 -7.46
C HIS A 662 11.35 -11.96 -8.63
N VAL A 663 11.12 -13.05 -9.36
CA VAL A 663 10.06 -13.17 -10.36
C VAL A 663 8.76 -13.59 -9.67
N ARG A 664 7.68 -12.84 -9.92
CA ARG A 664 6.40 -13.02 -9.22
C ARG A 664 5.33 -13.61 -10.13
N GLY A 665 4.48 -14.46 -9.56
CA GLY A 665 3.29 -15.00 -10.20
C GLY A 665 2.20 -15.29 -9.18
N TYR A 666 0.97 -15.49 -9.65
CA TYR A 666 -0.11 -15.94 -8.78
C TYR A 666 -1.15 -16.76 -9.54
N LYS A 667 -1.92 -17.57 -8.81
CA LYS A 667 -3.05 -18.31 -9.36
C LYS A 667 -4.23 -18.26 -8.40
N ASN A 668 -5.39 -17.89 -8.93
CA ASN A 668 -6.65 -18.05 -8.22
C ASN A 668 -7.08 -19.53 -8.25
N VAL A 669 -7.44 -20.06 -7.09
CA VAL A 669 -7.85 -21.44 -6.86
C VAL A 669 -9.19 -21.43 -6.12
N ILE A 670 -10.20 -22.10 -6.65
CA ILE A 670 -11.49 -22.27 -5.97
C ILE A 670 -11.45 -23.58 -5.20
N ILE A 671 -11.51 -23.50 -3.87
CA ILE A 671 -11.49 -24.66 -2.97
C ILE A 671 -12.93 -25.09 -2.70
N GLY A 672 -13.28 -26.33 -3.05
CA GLY A 672 -14.56 -26.95 -2.70
C GLY A 672 -14.64 -27.35 -1.22
N LYS A 673 -15.87 -27.56 -0.74
CA LYS A 673 -16.12 -28.14 0.58
C LYS A 673 -15.77 -29.63 0.63
#